data_AF-A0A7W5B646-F1
#
_entry.id   AF-A0A7W5B646-F1
#
_cell.length_a   1.000
_cell.length_b   1.000
_cell.length_c   1.000
_cell.angle_alpha   90.00
_cell.angle_beta   90.00
_cell.angle_gamma   90.00
#
_symmetry.space_group_name_H-M   'P 1'
#
loop_
_entity.id
_entity.type
_entity.pdbx_description
1 polymer ?
#
loop_
_entity_poly.entity_id
_entity_poly.type
_entity_poly.pdbx_seq_one_letter_code
_entity_poly.pdbx_strand_id
1 'polypeptide(L)'
;MHPAAPPSLVPFATLQAEILRDPSPLRAAVTAAYRRDEQGAVQWLLSQIREGGAETTQQAQTLAQRLVNSVREKRTRSSGVDALMHEFSLSSEEGVALMCLAEALLRIPDSATADRLIADKISKGDWRKHLGESPSLFVNAATWGLLVTGKLVSSSSEQGLGSALTRLIAKGGEPLIRKGVDLAMRMLGNQFVTGQTIDEAIKNGRENESSGYRYSYDMLGEAALTEADAANYYAAYETAIHAIGRASNGRGIKEGPGISVKLSALHPRYSRAQRERVMNELLPRLRQLVLLAKGYDIGLNIDAEEADRLELSLDLMEAMAFDPALAGFDGIGFVVQAYQKRCPFAIDFLIDLAKRSGRKFMVRLVKGAYWDAEIKRAQVEGMPGYPVYTRKVYTDVSYLVCAQKLLAATDVIYPQFATHNAHTVSTIYTWAKRDGIEDYEFQCLHGMGETLYDQVVGADKLGKACRIYAPVGSHETLLAYLVRRLLENGANSSFVNQIVDESIPVESLVKNPLDIAREQGGLPHPAIPQPLHLFGAERLNSAGLDLANEDVLRHISAVLAEQRSWSAVPLLAVAASEGQPAQPVVNPAQKSDVVGQVTEANAADVENALASASHFAMDWQTVEPSQRAAALVRAAELFETHMLELMTLAIREAGKSLPNAIAEIREAVDFLRYYAAEVGSAPNTLALGPVTCISPWNFPLAIFTGQVAAALAAGNVVLAKPAEQTPLIAFRAVELLHEAGIPRAALQFLPGRGEVVGAGLCNDARVKGVIFTGSTEVAQLINRSLAKRAAAEHADIPLIAETGGQNAMIVDSSSLPEQVVQDAISSAFDSAGQRCSALRVLFLQEDIADKTIRTLKGAMAELKIGSPDRLVTDIGPVIDAEAQQNLLAHIETTRKTAVNSFSLGLPSDVNGTFVPPTVLEIRSLNELSKEVFGPVMHVIRYKRSELPKVIGEINASGFGLTLGVHSRIDETIDFITSRAHVGNIYVNRNIVGAVVGVQPFGGEGKSGTGPKAGGPLYLKRLQRNAVLASTPERRTTAAFDALAAWSKAKGLDTVSKLSDKYAHSSLLGSTTVLPGPTGERNTLSFTSRGAVLCAASTQPALLNQIAAAMATGNQALVLESSPALLPADLPAAVKDRIQVFSKLNDVNAGFQIALVESSLSASLRPELAARDGALVSVIDSSDDSEIPLWRLVAERALCVNTTAAGGNASLMTLGA
;
A
#
# COMPACT_ATOMS: atom_id res chain seq x y z
N MET A 1 47.51 -32.73 12.96
CA MET A 1 46.07 -32.69 12.65
C MET A 1 45.87 -31.55 11.66
N HIS A 2 45.58 -31.86 10.39
CA HIS A 2 45.10 -30.84 9.46
C HIS A 2 43.77 -30.30 10.02
N PRO A 3 43.56 -28.98 10.10
CA PRO A 3 42.24 -28.46 10.40
C PRO A 3 41.31 -28.97 9.30
N ALA A 4 40.22 -29.63 9.70
CA ALA A 4 39.18 -30.04 8.77
C ALA A 4 38.75 -28.80 7.98
N ALA A 5 38.67 -28.93 6.64
CA ALA A 5 38.15 -27.87 5.81
C ALA A 5 36.77 -27.44 6.37
N PRO A 6 36.51 -26.14 6.54
CA PRO A 6 35.21 -25.69 7.00
C PRO A 6 34.13 -26.28 6.08
N PRO A 7 32.98 -26.73 6.61
CA PRO A 7 31.92 -27.28 5.80
C PRO A 7 31.55 -26.27 4.69
N SER A 8 31.50 -26.73 3.45
CA SER A 8 31.14 -25.89 2.31
C SER A 8 29.76 -25.29 2.55
N LEU A 9 29.69 -23.96 2.60
CA LEU A 9 28.42 -23.25 2.73
C LEU A 9 27.56 -23.52 1.49
N VAL A 10 26.34 -24.00 1.70
CA VAL A 10 25.37 -24.26 0.63
C VAL A 10 24.29 -23.17 0.73
N PRO A 11 24.26 -22.18 -0.19
CA PRO A 11 23.24 -21.14 -0.19
C PRO A 11 21.82 -21.71 -0.17
N PHE A 12 20.91 -21.10 0.60
CA PHE A 12 19.51 -21.50 0.74
C PHE A 12 19.24 -22.87 1.38
N ALA A 13 20.27 -23.58 1.88
CA ALA A 13 20.08 -24.86 2.57
C ALA A 13 19.19 -24.71 3.82
N THR A 14 19.33 -23.58 4.53
CA THR A 14 18.49 -23.27 5.70
C THR A 14 17.03 -23.03 5.30
N LEU A 15 16.78 -22.30 4.20
CA LEU A 15 15.43 -22.15 3.66
C LEU A 15 14.81 -23.51 3.32
N GLN A 16 15.55 -24.41 2.68
CA GLN A 16 15.06 -25.77 2.38
C GLN A 16 14.75 -26.61 3.62
N ALA A 17 15.36 -26.29 4.77
CA ALA A 17 15.05 -26.94 6.06
C ALA A 17 13.81 -26.32 6.73
N GLU A 18 13.50 -25.05 6.46
CA GLU A 18 12.34 -24.32 6.99
C GLU A 18 11.03 -24.65 6.25
N ILE A 19 11.09 -25.12 5.00
CA ILE A 19 9.92 -25.43 4.19
C ILE A 19 9.35 -26.82 4.50
N LEU A 20 8.01 -26.90 4.61
CA LEU A 20 7.29 -28.16 4.78
C LEU A 20 7.33 -28.98 3.49
N ARG A 21 7.93 -30.19 3.57
CA ARG A 21 8.18 -31.04 2.39
C ARG A 21 7.00 -31.92 2.01
N ASP A 22 6.40 -32.58 2.99
CA ASP A 22 5.43 -33.66 2.76
C ASP A 22 4.06 -33.30 3.35
N PRO A 23 3.20 -32.56 2.63
CA PRO A 23 1.84 -32.32 3.08
C PRO A 23 1.02 -33.61 3.02
N SER A 24 0.09 -33.79 3.95
CA SER A 24 -0.94 -34.83 3.80
C SER A 24 -1.79 -34.54 2.55
N PRO A 25 -2.44 -35.55 1.93
CA PRO A 25 -3.27 -35.32 0.74
C PRO A 25 -4.36 -34.26 0.95
N LEU A 26 -4.93 -34.18 2.16
CA LEU A 26 -5.94 -33.17 2.49
C LEU A 26 -5.34 -31.77 2.65
N ARG A 27 -4.13 -31.65 3.23
CA ARG A 27 -3.41 -30.37 3.28
C ARG A 27 -3.02 -29.91 1.88
N ALA A 28 -2.54 -30.80 1.02
CA ALA A 28 -2.25 -30.50 -0.37
C ALA A 28 -3.51 -30.02 -1.13
N ALA A 29 -4.67 -30.61 -0.87
CA ALA A 29 -5.94 -30.16 -1.45
C ALA A 29 -6.34 -28.74 -1.00
N VAL A 30 -6.08 -28.39 0.26
CA VAL A 30 -6.26 -27.01 0.76
C VAL A 30 -5.33 -26.05 0.02
N THR A 31 -4.02 -26.35 -0.06
CA THR A 31 -3.05 -25.49 -0.76
C THR A 31 -3.39 -25.32 -2.25
N ALA A 32 -3.76 -26.41 -2.94
CA ALA A 32 -4.12 -26.39 -4.36
C ALA A 32 -5.39 -25.56 -4.65
N ALA A 33 -6.29 -25.44 -3.69
CA ALA A 33 -7.52 -24.66 -3.81
C ALA A 33 -7.34 -23.17 -3.49
N TYR A 34 -6.14 -22.71 -3.09
CA TYR A 34 -5.90 -21.35 -2.60
C TYR A 34 -6.40 -20.29 -3.57
N ARG A 35 -5.92 -20.27 -4.81
CA ARG A 35 -6.29 -19.27 -5.83
C ARG A 35 -6.85 -19.91 -7.10
N ARG A 36 -7.60 -21.01 -6.93
CA ARG A 36 -8.22 -21.74 -8.04
C ARG A 36 -9.04 -20.80 -8.92
N ASP A 37 -9.09 -21.07 -10.22
CA ASP A 37 -9.99 -20.36 -11.14
C ASP A 37 -11.43 -20.35 -10.58
N GLU A 38 -12.05 -19.18 -10.60
CA GLU A 38 -13.35 -18.97 -9.94
C GLU A 38 -14.47 -19.70 -10.66
N GLN A 39 -14.48 -19.70 -11.99
CA GLN A 39 -15.49 -20.40 -12.76
C GLN A 39 -15.42 -21.91 -12.49
N GLY A 40 -14.22 -22.49 -12.59
CA GLY A 40 -13.99 -23.89 -12.25
C GLY A 40 -14.35 -24.23 -10.80
N ALA A 41 -14.05 -23.34 -9.84
CA ALA A 41 -14.39 -23.54 -8.43
C ALA A 41 -15.91 -23.53 -8.21
N VAL A 42 -16.65 -22.59 -8.80
CA VAL A 42 -18.11 -22.48 -8.64
C VAL A 42 -18.83 -23.62 -9.35
N GLN A 43 -18.42 -24.00 -10.56
CA GLN A 43 -18.99 -25.16 -11.25
C GLN A 43 -18.75 -26.45 -10.47
N TRP A 44 -17.56 -26.59 -9.86
CA TRP A 44 -17.30 -27.69 -8.94
C TRP A 44 -18.27 -27.64 -7.75
N LEU A 45 -18.44 -26.51 -7.06
CA LEU A 45 -19.41 -26.39 -5.95
C LEU A 45 -20.84 -26.78 -6.36
N LEU A 46 -21.32 -26.29 -7.50
CA LEU A 46 -22.65 -26.59 -8.04
C LEU A 46 -22.82 -28.10 -8.35
N SER A 47 -21.73 -28.78 -8.70
CA SER A 47 -21.75 -30.25 -8.90
C SER A 47 -21.77 -31.05 -7.59
N GLN A 48 -21.33 -30.45 -6.47
CA GLN A 48 -21.25 -31.15 -5.18
C GLN A 48 -22.55 -31.08 -4.37
N ILE A 49 -23.38 -30.04 -4.59
CA ILE A 49 -24.55 -29.77 -3.76
C ILE A 49 -25.71 -30.74 -4.03
N ARG A 50 -26.41 -31.17 -2.97
CA ARG A 50 -27.58 -32.06 -3.06
C ARG A 50 -28.85 -31.34 -2.61
N GLU A 51 -29.69 -30.89 -3.52
CA GLU A 51 -30.84 -30.02 -3.17
C GLU A 51 -31.98 -30.73 -2.43
N GLY A 52 -32.13 -32.06 -2.57
CA GLY A 52 -33.17 -32.82 -1.87
C GLY A 52 -34.54 -32.85 -2.57
N GLY A 53 -34.61 -32.45 -3.84
CA GLY A 53 -35.83 -32.45 -4.65
C GLY A 53 -36.68 -31.18 -4.46
N ALA A 54 -37.62 -30.95 -5.40
CA ALA A 54 -38.40 -29.71 -5.48
C ALA A 54 -39.21 -29.40 -4.20
N GLU A 55 -39.71 -30.42 -3.51
CA GLU A 55 -40.46 -30.25 -2.27
C GLU A 55 -39.60 -29.68 -1.14
N THR A 56 -38.37 -30.20 -0.96
CA THR A 56 -37.43 -29.70 0.06
C THR A 56 -37.07 -28.25 -0.20
N THR A 57 -36.78 -27.92 -1.47
CA THR A 57 -36.48 -26.53 -1.89
C THR A 57 -37.66 -25.62 -1.62
N GLN A 58 -38.89 -26.05 -1.94
CA GLN A 58 -40.10 -25.26 -1.69
C GLN A 58 -40.35 -25.05 -0.18
N GLN A 59 -40.11 -26.06 0.66
CA GLN A 59 -40.23 -25.93 2.12
C GLN A 59 -39.23 -24.90 2.67
N ALA A 60 -37.97 -24.95 2.23
CA ALA A 60 -36.95 -23.98 2.62
C ALA A 60 -37.33 -22.56 2.16
N GLN A 61 -37.86 -22.42 0.94
CA GLN A 61 -38.31 -21.15 0.39
C GLN A 61 -39.46 -20.53 1.19
N THR A 62 -40.50 -21.33 1.50
CA THR A 62 -41.64 -20.89 2.29
C THR A 62 -41.23 -20.52 3.71
N LEU A 63 -40.32 -21.27 4.32
CA LEU A 63 -39.76 -20.92 5.63
C LEU A 63 -38.98 -19.60 5.57
N ALA A 64 -38.16 -19.40 4.55
CA ALA A 64 -37.39 -18.17 4.37
C ALA A 64 -38.29 -16.94 4.24
N GLN A 65 -39.35 -17.03 3.43
CA GLN A 65 -40.34 -15.97 3.29
C GLN A 65 -41.03 -15.65 4.62
N ARG A 66 -41.44 -16.67 5.37
CA ARG A 66 -42.04 -16.50 6.70
C ARG A 66 -41.09 -15.77 7.65
N LEU A 67 -39.82 -16.19 7.71
CA LEU A 67 -38.81 -15.56 8.57
C LEU A 67 -38.56 -14.10 8.17
N VAL A 68 -38.42 -13.80 6.87
CA VAL A 68 -38.23 -12.43 6.38
C VAL A 68 -39.42 -11.54 6.76
N ASN A 69 -40.64 -12.00 6.54
CA ASN A 69 -41.85 -11.25 6.89
C ASN A 69 -41.91 -10.97 8.41
N SER A 70 -41.64 -11.98 9.24
CA SER A 70 -41.62 -11.80 10.70
C SER A 70 -40.54 -10.82 11.17
N VAL A 71 -39.36 -10.81 10.52
CA VAL A 71 -38.31 -9.83 10.83
C VAL A 71 -38.74 -8.42 10.43
N ARG A 72 -39.32 -8.24 9.22
CA ARG A 72 -39.84 -6.93 8.76
C ARG A 72 -40.93 -6.38 9.68
N GLU A 73 -41.88 -7.21 10.09
CA GLU A 73 -42.96 -6.83 11.03
C GLU A 73 -42.44 -6.41 12.41
N LYS A 74 -41.38 -7.06 12.91
CA LYS A 74 -40.76 -6.70 14.20
C LYS A 74 -39.90 -5.44 14.09
N ARG A 75 -39.13 -5.28 13.01
CA ARG A 75 -38.20 -4.15 12.81
C ARG A 75 -38.90 -2.84 12.41
N THR A 76 -40.05 -2.90 11.74
CA THR A 76 -40.90 -1.70 11.53
C THR A 76 -41.41 -1.08 12.85
N ARG A 77 -41.31 -1.81 13.97
CA ARG A 77 -41.68 -1.35 15.31
C ARG A 77 -40.49 -1.03 16.22
N SER A 78 -39.24 -1.24 15.76
CA SER A 78 -38.04 -1.02 16.58
C SER A 78 -37.56 0.44 16.55
N SER A 79 -37.16 0.96 17.71
CA SER A 79 -36.58 2.30 17.89
C SER A 79 -35.06 2.23 18.10
N GLY A 80 -34.33 3.34 17.90
CA GLY A 80 -32.88 3.41 18.16
C GLY A 80 -32.02 3.30 16.89
N VAL A 81 -31.04 2.39 16.89
CA VAL A 81 -30.02 2.25 15.82
C VAL A 81 -30.58 1.76 14.51
N ASP A 82 -31.59 0.87 14.50
CA ASP A 82 -32.21 0.44 13.24
C ASP A 82 -32.85 1.63 12.49
N ALA A 83 -33.37 2.62 13.22
CA ALA A 83 -33.85 3.88 12.62
C ALA A 83 -32.68 4.77 12.15
N LEU A 84 -31.58 4.83 12.90
CA LEU A 84 -30.36 5.56 12.50
C LEU A 84 -29.72 4.97 11.23
N MET A 85 -29.65 3.64 11.14
CA MET A 85 -29.09 2.90 9.99
C MET A 85 -29.97 3.02 8.74
N HIS A 86 -31.29 3.08 8.92
CA HIS A 86 -32.25 3.31 7.85
C HIS A 86 -32.18 4.76 7.34
N GLU A 87 -32.08 5.74 8.25
CA GLU A 87 -32.09 7.17 7.93
C GLU A 87 -30.74 7.70 7.43
N PHE A 88 -29.65 7.15 7.96
CA PHE A 88 -28.29 7.28 7.45
C PHE A 88 -27.87 5.93 6.88
N SER A 89 -28.38 5.58 5.70
CA SER A 89 -27.92 4.39 4.98
C SER A 89 -26.40 4.36 4.98
N LEU A 90 -25.78 3.39 5.68
CA LEU A 90 -24.32 3.33 5.88
C LEU A 90 -23.52 3.15 4.59
N SER A 91 -24.21 2.86 3.49
CA SER A 91 -23.66 2.85 2.13
C SER A 91 -23.49 4.25 1.54
N SER A 92 -24.00 5.30 2.18
CA SER A 92 -23.86 6.68 1.74
C SER A 92 -22.57 7.31 2.26
N GLU A 93 -22.06 8.33 1.57
CA GLU A 93 -20.87 9.07 2.02
C GLU A 93 -21.10 9.70 3.41
N GLU A 94 -22.34 10.10 3.72
CA GLU A 94 -22.72 10.66 5.02
C GLU A 94 -22.69 9.62 6.14
N GLY A 95 -23.18 8.40 5.89
CA GLY A 95 -23.11 7.29 6.85
C GLY A 95 -21.67 6.91 7.20
N VAL A 96 -20.80 6.82 6.19
CA VAL A 96 -19.36 6.57 6.38
C VAL A 96 -18.70 7.72 7.13
N ALA A 97 -19.00 8.98 6.78
CA ALA A 97 -18.44 10.16 7.44
C ALA A 97 -18.85 10.27 8.91
N LEU A 98 -20.12 9.98 9.23
CA LEU A 98 -20.62 9.95 10.61
C LEU A 98 -19.88 8.90 11.44
N MET A 99 -19.65 7.71 10.88
CA MET A 99 -18.93 6.63 11.56
C MET A 99 -17.45 6.95 11.75
N CYS A 100 -16.79 7.52 10.74
CA CYS A 100 -15.40 7.97 10.85
C CYS A 100 -15.25 9.07 11.91
N LEU A 101 -16.23 9.98 11.98
CA LEU A 101 -16.27 11.05 12.97
C LEU A 101 -16.41 10.48 14.39
N ALA A 102 -17.37 9.56 14.57
CA ALA A 102 -17.61 8.82 15.81
C ALA A 102 -16.36 8.08 16.31
N GLU A 103 -15.71 7.34 15.41
CA GLU A 103 -14.51 6.56 15.72
C GLU A 103 -13.34 7.44 16.16
N ALA A 104 -13.06 8.51 15.40
CA ALA A 104 -11.91 9.33 15.66
C ALA A 104 -12.11 10.30 16.83
N LEU A 105 -13.33 10.81 17.08
CA LEU A 105 -13.58 11.70 18.23
C LEU A 105 -13.30 11.07 19.59
N LEU A 106 -13.58 9.78 19.74
CA LEU A 106 -13.34 9.06 20.99
C LEU A 106 -11.86 8.67 21.19
N ARG A 107 -11.05 8.73 20.12
CA ARG A 107 -9.64 8.33 20.11
C ARG A 107 -8.68 9.50 20.13
N ILE A 108 -9.09 10.64 19.60
CA ILE A 108 -8.27 11.85 19.58
C ILE A 108 -8.14 12.37 21.02
N PRO A 109 -6.92 12.36 21.60
CA PRO A 109 -6.73 12.80 22.98
C PRO A 109 -6.87 14.32 23.17
N ASP A 110 -6.67 15.12 22.11
CA ASP A 110 -6.71 16.58 22.17
C ASP A 110 -7.99 17.19 21.56
N SER A 111 -8.60 18.09 22.33
CA SER A 111 -9.88 18.70 21.95
C SER A 111 -9.87 19.51 20.65
N ALA A 112 -8.73 20.10 20.27
CA ALA A 112 -8.64 20.96 19.08
C ALA A 112 -8.66 20.16 17.78
N THR A 113 -7.95 19.03 17.75
CA THR A 113 -7.94 18.11 16.60
C THR A 113 -9.31 17.43 16.45
N ALA A 114 -9.94 17.08 17.57
CA ALA A 114 -11.31 16.56 17.61
C ALA A 114 -12.32 17.54 16.99
N ASP A 115 -12.29 18.81 17.37
CA ASP A 115 -13.17 19.85 16.82
C ASP A 115 -12.98 20.07 15.33
N ARG A 116 -11.74 20.00 14.84
CA ARG A 116 -11.47 20.14 13.41
C ARG A 116 -11.97 18.97 12.60
N LEU A 117 -11.87 17.75 13.13
CA LEU A 117 -12.48 16.61 12.48
C LEU A 117 -14.01 16.78 12.38
N ILE A 118 -14.66 17.27 13.44
CA ILE A 118 -16.10 17.62 13.42
C ILE A 118 -16.37 18.62 12.30
N ALA A 119 -15.63 19.73 12.28
CA ALA A 119 -15.81 20.76 11.28
C ALA A 119 -15.59 20.23 9.86
N ASP A 120 -14.53 19.45 9.62
CA ASP A 120 -14.17 18.89 8.31
C ASP A 120 -15.23 17.91 7.78
N LYS A 121 -15.70 16.97 8.60
CA LYS A 121 -16.67 15.95 8.16
C LYS A 121 -18.10 16.48 8.11
N ILE A 122 -18.50 17.39 9.01
CA ILE A 122 -19.84 17.98 9.00
C ILE A 122 -19.98 19.09 7.96
N SER A 123 -18.96 19.90 7.67
CA SER A 123 -19.10 20.99 6.69
C SER A 123 -19.27 20.51 5.23
N LYS A 124 -18.83 19.29 4.92
CA LYS A 124 -18.82 18.73 3.55
C LYS A 124 -20.08 17.94 3.16
N GLY A 125 -20.93 17.54 4.13
CA GLY A 125 -22.14 16.76 3.86
C GLY A 125 -23.38 17.61 3.55
N ASP A 126 -24.30 17.10 2.72
CA ASP A 126 -25.61 17.72 2.44
C ASP A 126 -26.66 17.28 3.48
N TRP A 127 -26.39 17.58 4.75
CA TRP A 127 -27.22 17.18 5.90
C TRP A 127 -28.66 17.72 5.86
N ARG A 128 -28.97 18.63 4.93
CA ARG A 128 -30.31 19.21 4.74
C ARG A 128 -31.34 18.19 4.29
N LYS A 129 -30.92 17.13 3.58
CA LYS A 129 -31.82 16.08 3.08
C LYS A 129 -32.38 15.16 4.18
N HIS A 130 -31.74 15.13 5.35
CA HIS A 130 -32.13 14.26 6.47
C HIS A 130 -32.88 15.00 7.59
N LEU A 131 -33.24 16.27 7.39
CA LEU A 131 -33.94 17.08 8.39
C LEU A 131 -35.47 16.97 8.21
N GLY A 132 -36.14 16.16 9.04
CA GLY A 132 -37.60 16.20 9.22
C GLY A 132 -38.39 14.95 8.81
N GLU A 133 -37.76 13.84 8.41
CA GLU A 133 -38.46 12.68 7.86
C GLU A 133 -38.80 11.56 8.87
N SER A 134 -38.34 11.64 10.13
CA SER A 134 -38.43 10.52 11.08
C SER A 134 -39.19 10.83 12.37
N PRO A 135 -40.23 10.04 12.73
CA PRO A 135 -41.02 10.21 13.94
C PRO A 135 -40.32 9.72 15.24
N SER A 136 -39.07 9.24 15.17
CA SER A 136 -38.33 8.66 16.29
C SER A 136 -37.62 9.70 17.17
N LEU A 137 -37.86 9.66 18.49
CA LEU A 137 -37.16 10.47 19.51
C LEU A 137 -35.63 10.26 19.53
N PHE A 138 -35.14 9.11 19.04
CA PHE A 138 -33.73 8.72 19.04
C PHE A 138 -32.93 9.31 17.87
N VAL A 139 -33.54 9.36 16.68
CA VAL A 139 -32.98 10.04 15.50
C VAL A 139 -32.93 11.53 15.77
N ASN A 140 -34.00 12.05 16.36
CA ASN A 140 -34.01 13.42 16.81
C ASN A 140 -32.92 13.66 17.86
N ALA A 141 -32.46 12.68 18.66
CA ALA A 141 -31.40 12.87 19.68
C ALA A 141 -30.01 13.15 19.10
N ALA A 142 -29.65 12.54 17.97
CA ALA A 142 -28.46 12.94 17.18
C ALA A 142 -28.60 14.38 16.65
N THR A 143 -29.85 14.81 16.40
CA THR A 143 -30.24 16.16 15.99
C THR A 143 -30.35 17.13 17.20
N TRP A 144 -30.59 16.65 18.43
CA TRP A 144 -30.69 17.44 19.67
C TRP A 144 -29.33 17.83 20.23
N GLY A 145 -28.26 17.09 19.91
CA GLY A 145 -26.87 17.51 20.17
C GLY A 145 -26.50 18.85 19.53
N LEU A 146 -27.25 19.27 18.50
CA LEU A 146 -27.12 20.54 17.80
C LEU A 146 -28.02 21.67 18.36
N LEU A 147 -28.90 21.41 19.35
CA LEU A 147 -29.96 22.35 19.77
C LEU A 147 -30.16 22.53 21.28
N VAL A 148 -29.14 22.36 22.13
CA VAL A 148 -29.31 22.62 23.58
C VAL A 148 -29.04 24.09 23.93
N THR A 149 -30.02 24.95 23.67
CA THR A 149 -30.32 26.09 24.56
C THR A 149 -31.75 25.96 25.03
N GLY A 150 -31.93 25.36 26.21
CA GLY A 150 -33.22 25.25 26.86
C GLY A 150 -33.77 26.62 27.25
N LYS A 151 -34.79 27.08 26.52
CA LYS A 151 -35.96 27.81 27.04
C LYS A 151 -37.00 27.98 25.93
N LEU A 152 -38.18 27.40 26.16
CA LEU A 152 -39.52 27.78 25.67
C LEU A 152 -39.60 28.59 24.37
N VAL A 153 -40.25 28.04 23.33
CA VAL A 153 -41.53 28.54 22.75
C VAL A 153 -41.88 27.70 21.51
N SER A 154 -43.17 27.39 21.41
CA SER A 154 -43.86 26.73 20.29
C SER A 154 -43.80 27.53 18.98
N SER A 155 -44.06 26.83 17.87
CA SER A 155 -44.42 27.33 16.52
C SER A 155 -43.32 27.44 15.44
N SER A 156 -43.48 26.56 14.45
CA SER A 156 -43.35 26.75 12.99
C SER A 156 -42.23 27.64 12.41
N SER A 157 -41.27 27.00 11.72
CA SER A 157 -40.99 27.16 10.27
C SER A 157 -39.73 26.39 9.87
N GLU A 158 -39.84 25.51 8.88
CA GLU A 158 -38.74 24.66 8.35
C GLU A 158 -37.57 25.48 7.77
N GLN A 159 -37.79 26.76 7.40
CA GLN A 159 -36.73 27.64 6.88
C GLN A 159 -35.84 28.27 7.96
N GLY A 160 -36.27 28.30 9.23
CA GLY A 160 -35.53 28.96 10.32
C GLY A 160 -34.37 28.14 10.90
N LEU A 161 -34.55 26.82 11.03
CA LEU A 161 -33.64 25.91 11.72
C LEU A 161 -32.30 25.69 10.99
N GLY A 162 -32.31 25.56 9.66
CA GLY A 162 -31.09 25.39 8.87
C GLY A 162 -30.16 26.62 8.93
N SER A 163 -30.74 27.83 9.01
CA SER A 163 -29.97 29.07 9.19
C SER A 163 -29.43 29.25 10.61
N ALA A 164 -30.05 28.61 11.61
CA ALA A 164 -29.60 28.60 12.99
C ALA A 164 -28.44 27.62 13.18
N LEU A 165 -28.51 26.42 12.58
CA LEU A 165 -27.43 25.41 12.57
C LEU A 165 -26.14 25.97 11.94
N THR A 166 -26.27 26.57 10.77
CA THR A 166 -25.16 27.21 10.05
C THR A 166 -24.59 28.40 10.85
N ARG A 167 -25.42 29.14 11.60
CA ARG A 167 -24.99 30.23 12.49
C ARG A 167 -24.36 29.76 13.80
N LEU A 168 -24.76 28.59 14.33
CA LEU A 168 -24.21 27.99 15.55
C LEU A 168 -22.83 27.41 15.27
N ILE A 169 -22.66 26.76 14.11
CA ILE A 169 -21.36 26.32 13.57
C ILE A 169 -20.46 27.54 13.29
N ALA A 170 -20.98 28.59 12.65
CA ALA A 170 -20.20 29.82 12.39
C ALA A 170 -19.90 30.67 13.65
N LYS A 171 -20.43 30.31 14.83
CA LYS A 171 -20.23 31.02 16.12
C LYS A 171 -19.59 30.15 17.22
N GLY A 172 -18.91 29.05 16.89
CA GLY A 172 -18.16 28.26 17.88
C GLY A 172 -18.99 27.18 18.61
N GLY A 173 -19.85 26.47 17.89
CA GLY A 173 -20.72 25.40 18.41
C GLY A 173 -20.07 24.01 18.52
N GLU A 174 -18.83 23.82 18.05
CA GLU A 174 -18.13 22.53 18.00
C GLU A 174 -18.04 21.81 19.36
N PRO A 175 -17.79 22.48 20.51
CA PRO A 175 -17.75 21.82 21.81
C PRO A 175 -19.09 21.21 22.24
N LEU A 176 -20.21 21.76 21.75
CA LEU A 176 -21.56 21.28 22.02
C LEU A 176 -21.89 20.06 21.15
N ILE A 177 -21.52 20.12 19.86
CA ILE A 177 -21.62 19.00 18.92
C ILE A 177 -20.79 17.83 19.42
N ARG A 178 -19.56 18.07 19.87
CA ARG A 178 -18.67 17.04 20.44
C ARG A 178 -19.33 16.32 21.60
N LYS A 179 -19.89 17.06 22.57
CA LYS A 179 -20.63 16.46 23.70
C LYS A 179 -21.86 15.68 23.25
N GLY A 180 -22.55 16.14 22.21
CA GLY A 180 -23.68 15.43 21.61
C GLY A 180 -23.25 14.10 20.96
N VAL A 181 -22.18 14.12 20.16
CA VAL A 181 -21.61 12.94 19.51
C VAL A 181 -21.05 11.96 20.55
N ASP A 182 -20.34 12.44 21.58
CA ASP A 182 -19.84 11.60 22.68
C ASP A 182 -20.99 10.88 23.42
N LEU A 183 -22.09 11.58 23.66
CA LEU A 183 -23.28 10.99 24.30
C LEU A 183 -23.94 9.94 23.39
N ALA A 184 -24.16 10.28 22.11
CA ALA A 184 -24.70 9.36 21.13
C ALA A 184 -23.81 8.12 20.98
N MET A 185 -22.49 8.30 21.03
CA MET A 185 -21.53 7.21 20.91
C MET A 185 -21.50 6.27 22.11
N ARG A 186 -21.60 6.80 23.33
CA ARG A 186 -21.76 5.96 24.53
C ARG A 186 -23.05 5.15 24.47
N MET A 187 -24.12 5.73 23.90
CA MET A 187 -25.38 5.02 23.69
C MET A 187 -25.28 3.94 22.60
N LEU A 188 -24.58 4.23 21.50
CA LEU A 188 -24.28 3.26 20.43
C LEU A 188 -23.36 2.13 20.91
N GLY A 189 -22.35 2.45 21.74
CA GLY A 189 -21.44 1.47 22.33
C GLY A 189 -22.18 0.38 23.08
N ASN A 190 -23.19 0.74 23.88
CA ASN A 190 -24.03 -0.20 24.63
C ASN A 190 -24.85 -1.16 23.74
N GLN A 191 -24.99 -0.90 22.44
CA GLN A 191 -25.70 -1.77 21.51
C GLN A 191 -24.78 -2.70 20.71
N PHE A 192 -23.49 -2.34 20.56
CA PHE A 192 -22.51 -3.14 19.82
C PHE A 192 -21.57 -3.95 20.72
N VAL A 193 -21.43 -3.60 22.00
CA VAL A 193 -20.84 -4.48 23.02
C VAL A 193 -21.89 -4.96 23.99
N THR A 194 -21.78 -6.23 24.38
CA THR A 194 -22.66 -6.79 25.42
C THR A 194 -22.30 -6.25 26.81
N GLY A 195 -21.06 -5.80 27.00
CA GLY A 195 -20.59 -5.11 28.20
C GLY A 195 -19.14 -4.62 28.05
N GLN A 196 -18.72 -3.67 28.87
CA GLN A 196 -17.35 -3.17 28.87
C GLN A 196 -16.37 -4.15 29.53
N THR A 197 -16.88 -4.98 30.43
CA THR A 197 -16.14 -6.07 31.09
C THR A 197 -16.88 -7.39 30.88
N ILE A 198 -16.15 -8.50 31.07
CA ILE A 198 -16.75 -9.84 30.92
C ILE A 198 -17.86 -10.09 31.95
N ASP A 199 -17.72 -9.58 33.18
CA ASP A 199 -18.75 -9.74 34.23
C ASP A 199 -20.03 -8.98 33.87
N GLU A 200 -19.90 -7.79 33.29
CA GLU A 200 -21.03 -7.02 32.79
C GLU A 200 -21.72 -7.73 31.61
N ALA A 201 -20.93 -8.24 30.65
CA ALA A 201 -21.46 -8.96 29.50
C ALA A 201 -22.23 -10.22 29.93
N ILE A 202 -21.70 -10.99 30.88
CA ILE A 202 -22.36 -12.16 31.46
C ILE A 202 -23.66 -11.77 32.16
N LYS A 203 -23.67 -10.66 32.90
CA LYS A 203 -24.89 -10.17 33.57
C LYS A 203 -25.97 -9.79 32.55
N ASN A 204 -25.59 -9.07 31.50
CA ASN A 204 -26.50 -8.59 30.47
C ASN A 204 -27.06 -9.73 29.60
N GLY A 205 -26.32 -10.83 29.44
CA GLY A 205 -26.76 -11.99 28.66
C GLY A 205 -27.82 -12.90 29.31
N ARG A 206 -28.07 -12.77 30.63
CA ARG A 206 -28.92 -13.72 31.39
C ARG A 206 -30.36 -13.83 30.88
N GLU A 207 -30.96 -12.73 30.44
CA GLU A 207 -32.33 -12.71 29.94
C GLU A 207 -32.45 -13.53 28.65
N ASN A 208 -31.53 -13.33 27.71
CA ASN A 208 -31.48 -14.12 26.47
C ASN A 208 -31.16 -15.60 26.76
N GLU A 209 -30.25 -15.91 27.70
CA GLU A 209 -29.99 -17.30 28.10
C GLU A 209 -31.26 -17.98 28.63
N SER A 210 -32.07 -17.27 29.43
CA SER A 210 -33.34 -17.82 29.94
C SER A 210 -34.37 -18.12 28.83
N SER A 211 -34.23 -17.46 27.68
CA SER A 211 -35.06 -17.67 26.49
C SER A 211 -34.50 -18.76 25.55
N GLY A 212 -33.38 -19.39 25.89
CA GLY A 212 -32.76 -20.49 25.13
C GLY A 212 -31.57 -20.09 24.24
N TYR A 213 -31.13 -18.83 24.27
CA TYR A 213 -29.88 -18.42 23.63
C TYR A 213 -28.66 -18.90 24.42
N ARG A 214 -27.52 -18.94 23.73
CA ARG A 214 -26.20 -19.24 24.29
C ARG A 214 -25.24 -18.11 23.94
N TYR A 215 -24.06 -18.08 24.56
CA TYR A 215 -23.07 -17.04 24.30
C TYR A 215 -21.70 -17.58 23.88
N SER A 216 -21.01 -16.84 23.02
CA SER A 216 -19.56 -16.93 22.80
C SER A 216 -18.99 -15.52 22.91
N TYR A 217 -18.17 -15.25 23.90
CA TYR A 217 -17.65 -13.90 24.13
C TYR A 217 -16.42 -13.62 23.27
N ASP A 218 -16.39 -12.45 22.62
CA ASP A 218 -15.28 -11.92 21.84
C ASP A 218 -14.64 -10.76 22.58
N MET A 219 -13.41 -10.95 23.07
CA MET A 219 -12.72 -9.95 23.88
C MET A 219 -12.09 -8.81 23.06
N LEU A 220 -12.42 -8.72 21.75
CA LEU A 220 -11.99 -7.66 20.82
C LEU A 220 -10.48 -7.50 20.61
N GLY A 221 -9.65 -8.36 21.22
CA GLY A 221 -8.21 -8.37 21.00
C GLY A 221 -7.84 -8.94 19.64
N GLU A 222 -7.01 -8.22 18.89
CA GLU A 222 -6.46 -8.62 17.59
C GLU A 222 -5.17 -7.88 17.28
N ALA A 223 -4.39 -8.41 16.32
CA ALA A 223 -3.23 -7.75 15.73
C ALA A 223 -2.24 -7.17 16.74
N ALA A 224 -1.77 -7.99 17.69
CA ALA A 224 -0.68 -7.59 18.59
C ALA A 224 0.52 -7.10 17.78
N LEU A 225 1.08 -5.94 18.15
CA LEU A 225 2.29 -5.43 17.50
C LEU A 225 3.53 -5.70 18.33
N THR A 226 3.35 -5.83 19.65
CA THR A 226 4.43 -6.05 20.61
C THR A 226 4.14 -7.30 21.44
N GLU A 227 5.18 -7.89 22.01
CA GLU A 227 5.02 -8.95 23.00
C GLU A 227 4.19 -8.49 24.22
N ALA A 228 4.26 -7.22 24.59
CA ALA A 228 3.44 -6.67 25.67
C ALA A 228 1.95 -6.67 25.32
N ASP A 229 1.59 -6.35 24.08
CA ASP A 229 0.20 -6.44 23.61
C ASP A 229 -0.27 -7.90 23.67
N ALA A 230 0.55 -8.83 23.18
CA ALA A 230 0.24 -10.25 23.21
C ALA A 230 0.03 -10.79 24.64
N ALA A 231 0.87 -10.38 25.58
CA ALA A 231 0.71 -10.73 27.00
C ALA A 231 -0.58 -10.13 27.61
N ASN A 232 -0.91 -8.87 27.27
CA ASN A 232 -2.12 -8.21 27.74
C ASN A 232 -3.38 -8.91 27.20
N TYR A 233 -3.41 -9.26 25.92
CA TYR A 233 -4.53 -10.01 25.33
C TYR A 233 -4.63 -11.42 25.91
N TYR A 234 -3.52 -12.12 26.12
CA TYR A 234 -3.51 -13.41 26.80
C TYR A 234 -4.15 -13.32 28.20
N ALA A 235 -3.75 -12.33 29.02
CA ALA A 235 -4.30 -12.14 30.35
C ALA A 235 -5.80 -11.78 30.32
N ALA A 236 -6.25 -11.02 29.32
CA ALA A 236 -7.66 -10.72 29.11
C ALA A 236 -8.47 -11.98 28.78
N TYR A 237 -7.94 -12.85 27.90
CA TYR A 237 -8.57 -14.14 27.60
C TYR A 237 -8.61 -15.07 28.81
N GLU A 238 -7.51 -15.19 29.57
CA GLU A 238 -7.45 -16.00 30.79
C GLU A 238 -8.48 -15.54 31.83
N THR A 239 -8.56 -14.22 32.07
CA THR A 239 -9.55 -13.61 32.97
C THR A 239 -10.97 -13.92 32.51
N ALA A 240 -11.24 -13.79 31.21
CA ALA A 240 -12.55 -14.06 30.64
C ALA A 240 -12.92 -15.54 30.74
N ILE A 241 -12.01 -16.47 30.44
CA ILE A 241 -12.24 -17.92 30.57
C ILE A 241 -12.62 -18.29 32.00
N HIS A 242 -11.93 -17.74 33.01
CA HIS A 242 -12.30 -17.95 34.40
C HIS A 242 -13.70 -17.44 34.75
N ALA A 243 -14.08 -16.25 34.28
CA ALA A 243 -15.40 -15.67 34.54
C ALA A 243 -16.51 -16.47 33.85
N ILE A 244 -16.32 -16.79 32.57
CA ILE A 244 -17.24 -17.58 31.74
C ILE A 244 -17.39 -18.99 32.32
N GLY A 245 -16.29 -19.62 32.72
CA GLY A 245 -16.29 -20.96 33.30
C GLY A 245 -17.09 -21.04 34.60
N ARG A 246 -16.93 -20.06 35.50
CA ARG A 246 -17.76 -19.95 36.71
C ARG A 246 -19.24 -19.73 36.39
N ALA A 247 -19.54 -18.88 35.41
CA ALA A 247 -20.91 -18.61 34.98
C ALA A 247 -21.55 -19.78 34.22
N SER A 248 -20.74 -20.62 33.56
CA SER A 248 -21.19 -21.84 32.89
C SER A 248 -21.76 -22.83 33.89
N ASN A 249 -21.15 -22.95 35.07
CA ASN A 249 -21.61 -23.80 36.18
C ASN A 249 -21.88 -25.26 35.73
N GLY A 250 -20.99 -25.82 34.92
CA GLY A 250 -21.07 -27.20 34.44
C GLY A 250 -22.14 -27.46 33.37
N ARG A 251 -22.68 -26.42 32.71
CA ARG A 251 -23.59 -26.57 31.55
C ARG A 251 -22.91 -27.16 30.30
N GLY A 252 -21.58 -27.28 30.32
CA GLY A 252 -20.78 -27.88 29.26
C GLY A 252 -20.65 -27.01 28.01
N ILE A 253 -19.97 -27.55 27.01
CA ILE A 253 -19.58 -26.83 25.78
C ILE A 253 -20.77 -26.45 24.86
N LYS A 254 -21.91 -27.16 24.98
CA LYS A 254 -23.10 -26.94 24.15
C LYS A 254 -24.09 -25.99 24.83
N GLU A 255 -24.58 -26.32 26.01
CA GLU A 255 -25.60 -25.50 26.70
C GLU A 255 -24.99 -24.31 27.46
N GLY A 256 -23.71 -24.39 27.82
CA GLY A 256 -22.99 -23.31 28.48
C GLY A 256 -22.45 -22.26 27.51
N PRO A 257 -21.99 -21.11 28.04
CA PRO A 257 -21.27 -20.11 27.27
C PRO A 257 -19.85 -20.59 26.90
N GLY A 258 -19.27 -19.96 25.89
CA GLY A 258 -17.87 -20.15 25.50
C GLY A 258 -17.16 -18.83 25.21
N ILE A 259 -15.95 -18.93 24.66
CA ILE A 259 -15.14 -17.77 24.26
C ILE A 259 -14.67 -17.93 22.81
N SER A 260 -14.36 -16.82 22.15
CA SER A 260 -13.66 -16.78 20.87
C SER A 260 -12.34 -16.01 21.02
N VAL A 261 -11.26 -16.54 20.43
CA VAL A 261 -9.91 -15.99 20.49
C VAL A 261 -9.36 -15.78 19.08
N LYS A 262 -8.58 -14.72 18.86
CA LYS A 262 -7.87 -14.47 17.60
C LYS A 262 -6.39 -14.77 17.79
N LEU A 263 -5.77 -15.47 16.85
CA LEU A 263 -4.38 -15.90 16.98
C LEU A 263 -3.42 -14.72 16.85
N SER A 264 -3.77 -13.72 16.02
CA SER A 264 -3.00 -12.47 15.92
C SER A 264 -2.93 -11.67 17.22
N ALA A 265 -3.86 -11.87 18.15
CA ALA A 265 -3.82 -11.24 19.48
C ALA A 265 -2.79 -11.90 20.40
N LEU A 266 -2.40 -13.15 20.14
CA LEU A 266 -1.55 -13.95 21.04
C LEU A 266 -0.07 -13.92 20.65
N HIS A 267 0.28 -13.33 19.51
CA HIS A 267 1.66 -13.26 19.06
C HIS A 267 1.88 -12.12 18.06
N PRO A 268 2.90 -11.26 18.25
CA PRO A 268 3.10 -10.09 17.42
C PRO A 268 3.54 -10.41 15.98
N ARG A 269 4.06 -11.62 15.75
CA ARG A 269 4.51 -12.09 14.45
C ARG A 269 3.75 -13.34 13.98
N TYR A 270 2.42 -13.30 14.06
CA TYR A 270 1.56 -14.37 13.55
C TYR A 270 1.49 -14.33 12.00
N SER A 271 2.47 -14.98 11.35
CA SER A 271 2.56 -15.10 9.88
C SER A 271 3.33 -16.35 9.47
N ARG A 272 3.12 -16.80 8.21
CA ARG A 272 3.82 -17.97 7.67
C ARG A 272 5.35 -17.82 7.67
N ALA A 273 5.85 -16.60 7.48
CA ALA A 273 7.28 -16.33 7.52
C ALA A 273 7.90 -16.61 8.89
N GLN A 274 7.12 -16.53 9.97
CA GLN A 274 7.56 -16.70 11.35
C GLN A 274 6.99 -17.99 11.97
N ARG A 275 6.74 -19.01 11.15
CA ARG A 275 6.10 -20.28 11.54
C ARG A 275 6.78 -20.92 12.77
N GLU A 276 8.11 -20.99 12.80
CA GLU A 276 8.83 -21.59 13.93
C GLU A 276 8.50 -20.87 15.25
N ARG A 277 8.54 -19.53 15.26
CA ARG A 277 8.14 -18.72 16.42
C ARG A 277 6.69 -18.97 16.81
N VAL A 278 5.79 -19.02 15.83
CA VAL A 278 4.38 -19.30 16.08
C VAL A 278 4.19 -20.67 16.76
N MET A 279 4.86 -21.71 16.29
CA MET A 279 4.77 -23.05 16.89
C MET A 279 5.45 -23.14 18.27
N ASN A 280 6.47 -22.33 18.54
CA ASN A 280 7.23 -22.37 19.79
C ASN A 280 6.75 -21.37 20.85
N GLU A 281 6.09 -20.28 20.46
CA GLU A 281 5.71 -19.16 21.32
C GLU A 281 4.18 -19.01 21.42
N LEU A 282 3.47 -19.00 20.27
CA LEU A 282 2.00 -18.84 20.23
C LEU A 282 1.28 -20.12 20.66
N LEU A 283 1.64 -21.27 20.06
CA LEU A 283 0.99 -22.55 20.36
C LEU A 283 0.97 -22.89 21.86
N PRO A 284 2.06 -22.71 22.65
CA PRO A 284 2.01 -22.90 24.09
C PRO A 284 1.00 -21.99 24.81
N ARG A 285 0.88 -20.71 24.42
CA ARG A 285 -0.12 -19.79 24.99
C ARG A 285 -1.53 -20.28 24.70
N LEU A 286 -1.82 -20.57 23.43
CA LEU A 286 -3.11 -21.09 23.00
C LEU A 286 -3.45 -22.38 23.75
N ARG A 287 -2.50 -23.32 23.85
CA ARG A 287 -2.65 -24.58 24.58
C ARG A 287 -3.06 -24.36 26.03
N GLN A 288 -2.46 -23.39 26.73
CA GLN A 288 -2.84 -23.09 28.12
C GLN A 288 -4.28 -22.57 28.23
N LEU A 289 -4.70 -21.68 27.33
CA LEU A 289 -6.09 -21.20 27.29
C LEU A 289 -7.08 -22.34 27.02
N VAL A 290 -6.73 -23.28 26.14
CA VAL A 290 -7.57 -24.47 25.84
C VAL A 290 -7.61 -25.44 27.04
N LEU A 291 -6.49 -25.65 27.74
CA LEU A 291 -6.46 -26.44 28.98
C LEU A 291 -7.33 -25.81 30.08
N LEU A 292 -7.30 -24.49 30.18
CA LEU A 292 -8.14 -23.77 31.12
C LEU A 292 -9.62 -23.89 30.76
N ALA A 293 -9.97 -23.73 29.48
CA ALA A 293 -11.33 -23.94 28.98
C ALA A 293 -11.82 -25.38 29.22
N LYS A 294 -10.95 -26.38 29.02
CA LYS A 294 -11.19 -27.79 29.38
C LYS A 294 -11.49 -27.95 30.86
N GLY A 295 -10.75 -27.29 31.74
CA GLY A 295 -10.97 -27.36 33.19
C GLY A 295 -12.36 -26.90 33.64
N TYR A 296 -12.99 -26.00 32.87
CA TYR A 296 -14.36 -25.53 33.10
C TYR A 296 -15.42 -26.19 32.20
N ASP A 297 -15.00 -27.05 31.27
CA ASP A 297 -15.83 -27.63 30.22
C ASP A 297 -16.62 -26.58 29.40
N ILE A 298 -15.92 -25.52 28.95
CA ILE A 298 -16.49 -24.48 28.09
C ILE A 298 -15.86 -24.48 26.70
N GLY A 299 -16.61 -24.10 25.68
CA GLY A 299 -16.07 -24.03 24.31
C GLY A 299 -15.08 -22.87 24.12
N LEU A 300 -13.97 -23.11 23.43
CA LEU A 300 -13.01 -22.10 23.00
C LEU A 300 -12.87 -22.16 21.48
N ASN A 301 -13.33 -21.11 20.80
CA ASN A 301 -13.28 -21.01 19.34
C ASN A 301 -12.07 -20.20 18.88
N ILE A 302 -11.34 -20.72 17.90
CA ILE A 302 -10.28 -20.00 17.20
C ILE A 302 -10.89 -19.30 15.99
N ASP A 303 -10.96 -17.97 16.04
CA ASP A 303 -11.47 -17.15 14.96
C ASP A 303 -10.56 -17.20 13.72
N ALA A 304 -11.18 -17.14 12.54
CA ALA A 304 -10.48 -17.08 11.26
C ALA A 304 -10.25 -15.63 10.84
N GLU A 305 -9.03 -15.35 10.38
CA GLU A 305 -8.53 -14.01 10.05
C GLU A 305 -8.30 -13.90 8.52
N GLU A 306 -7.20 -13.31 8.08
CA GLU A 306 -6.82 -13.19 6.67
C GLU A 306 -6.47 -14.54 6.02
N ALA A 307 -6.55 -14.61 4.69
CA ALA A 307 -6.39 -15.83 3.92
C ALA A 307 -5.00 -16.47 4.06
N ASP A 308 -3.94 -15.68 4.20
CA ASP A 308 -2.56 -16.18 4.34
C ASP A 308 -2.29 -16.85 5.69
N ARG A 309 -3.20 -16.73 6.65
CA ARG A 309 -3.10 -17.32 7.98
C ARG A 309 -3.86 -18.65 8.13
N LEU A 310 -4.69 -19.02 7.16
CA LEU A 310 -5.53 -20.24 7.25
C LEU A 310 -4.69 -21.52 7.42
N GLU A 311 -3.68 -21.75 6.57
CA GLU A 311 -2.92 -23.00 6.63
C GLU A 311 -2.01 -23.05 7.87
N LEU A 312 -1.54 -21.90 8.34
CA LEU A 312 -0.80 -21.81 9.59
C LEU A 312 -1.69 -22.14 10.79
N SER A 313 -2.93 -21.63 10.86
CA SER A 313 -3.84 -21.98 11.95
C SER A 313 -4.22 -23.47 11.96
N LEU A 314 -4.26 -24.13 10.80
CA LEU A 314 -4.44 -25.58 10.72
C LEU A 314 -3.26 -26.37 11.33
N ASP A 315 -2.02 -25.87 11.25
CA ASP A 315 -0.87 -26.48 11.95
C ASP A 315 -1.06 -26.45 13.47
N LEU A 316 -1.57 -25.33 14.02
CA LEU A 316 -1.86 -25.21 15.45
C LEU A 316 -3.00 -26.14 15.85
N MET A 317 -4.05 -26.23 15.03
CA MET A 317 -5.18 -27.12 15.26
C MET A 317 -4.76 -28.59 15.28
N GLU A 318 -3.91 -29.01 14.33
CA GLU A 318 -3.38 -30.38 14.27
C GLU A 318 -2.50 -30.70 15.48
N ALA A 319 -1.62 -29.78 15.89
CA ALA A 319 -0.81 -29.96 17.09
C ALA A 319 -1.66 -30.13 18.36
N MET A 320 -2.70 -29.30 18.52
CA MET A 320 -3.62 -29.42 19.65
C MET A 320 -4.45 -30.70 19.60
N ALA A 321 -4.90 -31.15 18.42
CA ALA A 321 -5.69 -32.35 18.23
C ALA A 321 -4.99 -33.63 18.73
N PHE A 322 -3.66 -33.66 18.69
CA PHE A 322 -2.87 -34.79 19.20
C PHE A 322 -2.26 -34.56 20.60
N ASP A 323 -2.50 -33.41 21.24
CA ASP A 323 -1.99 -33.15 22.59
C ASP A 323 -2.67 -34.05 23.65
N PRO A 324 -1.94 -34.96 24.31
CA PRO A 324 -2.53 -35.87 25.30
C PRO A 324 -3.24 -35.16 26.47
N ALA A 325 -2.79 -33.95 26.84
CA ALA A 325 -3.40 -33.19 27.93
C ALA A 325 -4.81 -32.69 27.58
N LEU A 326 -5.13 -32.62 26.29
CA LEU A 326 -6.44 -32.22 25.77
C LEU A 326 -7.36 -33.41 25.44
N ALA A 327 -6.95 -34.65 25.71
CA ALA A 327 -7.78 -35.83 25.49
C ALA A 327 -9.13 -35.74 26.25
N GLY A 328 -10.21 -36.19 25.61
CA GLY A 328 -11.56 -36.18 26.17
C GLY A 328 -12.24 -34.80 26.26
N PHE A 329 -11.70 -33.78 25.60
CA PHE A 329 -12.30 -32.45 25.53
C PHE A 329 -12.75 -32.11 24.11
N ASP A 330 -14.07 -31.96 23.95
CA ASP A 330 -14.71 -31.71 22.66
C ASP A 330 -14.98 -30.21 22.41
N GLY A 331 -14.54 -29.33 23.32
CA GLY A 331 -14.78 -27.88 23.27
C GLY A 331 -13.78 -27.09 22.44
N ILE A 332 -12.90 -27.76 21.68
CA ILE A 332 -11.98 -27.07 20.77
C ILE A 332 -12.76 -26.64 19.53
N GLY A 333 -12.88 -25.33 19.36
CA GLY A 333 -13.60 -24.70 18.26
C GLY A 333 -12.67 -24.11 17.21
N PHE A 334 -13.07 -24.19 15.93
CA PHE A 334 -12.32 -23.63 14.81
C PHE A 334 -13.27 -22.99 13.79
N VAL A 335 -12.96 -21.77 13.36
CA VAL A 335 -13.77 -21.05 12.36
C VAL A 335 -13.25 -21.32 10.95
N VAL A 336 -14.16 -21.55 10.00
CA VAL A 336 -13.86 -21.64 8.56
C VAL A 336 -14.72 -20.66 7.76
N GLN A 337 -14.14 -20.04 6.74
CA GLN A 337 -14.76 -18.94 6.01
C GLN A 337 -15.19 -19.36 4.59
N ALA A 338 -16.49 -19.46 4.36
CA ALA A 338 -17.08 -19.94 3.10
C ALA A 338 -16.78 -19.07 1.87
N TYR A 339 -16.41 -17.79 2.07
CA TYR A 339 -15.99 -16.91 0.98
C TYR A 339 -14.65 -17.32 0.35
N GLN A 340 -13.85 -18.17 1.03
CA GLN A 340 -12.59 -18.68 0.50
C GLN A 340 -12.83 -19.93 -0.34
N LYS A 341 -12.08 -20.04 -1.44
CA LYS A 341 -12.12 -21.20 -2.35
C LYS A 341 -11.65 -22.49 -1.67
N ARG A 342 -10.86 -22.37 -0.59
CA ARG A 342 -10.33 -23.47 0.22
C ARG A 342 -11.29 -24.05 1.25
N CYS A 343 -12.37 -23.35 1.58
CA CYS A 343 -13.24 -23.72 2.72
C CYS A 343 -13.75 -25.18 2.69
N PRO A 344 -14.23 -25.72 1.55
CA PRO A 344 -14.68 -27.11 1.49
C PRO A 344 -13.58 -28.12 1.82
N PHE A 345 -12.35 -27.84 1.39
CA PHE A 345 -11.18 -28.71 1.60
C PHE A 345 -10.64 -28.59 3.02
N ALA A 346 -10.71 -27.40 3.62
CA ALA A 346 -10.36 -27.20 5.03
C ALA A 346 -11.32 -27.98 5.94
N ILE A 347 -12.61 -28.04 5.60
CA ILE A 347 -13.60 -28.86 6.31
C ILE A 347 -13.27 -30.35 6.16
N ASP A 348 -12.91 -30.82 4.96
CA ASP A 348 -12.50 -32.21 4.74
C ASP A 348 -11.28 -32.58 5.61
N PHE A 349 -10.30 -31.69 5.72
CA PHE A 349 -9.16 -31.84 6.63
C PHE A 349 -9.58 -31.89 8.11
N LEU A 350 -10.47 -31.01 8.56
CA LEU A 350 -10.93 -30.98 9.96
C LEU A 350 -11.73 -32.24 10.34
N ILE A 351 -12.57 -32.75 9.43
CA ILE A 351 -13.32 -34.00 9.63
C ILE A 351 -12.36 -35.19 9.76
N ASP A 352 -11.36 -35.28 8.88
CA ASP A 352 -10.32 -36.31 8.95
C ASP A 352 -9.49 -36.19 10.24
N LEU A 353 -9.07 -34.97 10.60
CA LEU A 353 -8.33 -34.71 11.83
C LEU A 353 -9.12 -35.14 13.07
N ALA A 354 -10.43 -34.86 13.11
CA ALA A 354 -11.31 -35.29 14.19
C ALA A 354 -11.34 -36.83 14.32
N LYS A 355 -11.50 -37.53 13.19
CA LYS A 355 -11.50 -38.99 13.12
C LYS A 355 -10.17 -39.60 13.58
N ARG A 356 -9.04 -39.10 13.07
CA ARG A 356 -7.70 -39.63 13.40
C ARG A 356 -7.27 -39.31 14.82
N SER A 357 -7.69 -38.17 15.37
CA SER A 357 -7.40 -37.81 16.77
C SER A 357 -8.38 -38.43 17.77
N GLY A 358 -9.50 -38.99 17.31
CA GLY A 358 -10.55 -39.54 18.17
C GLY A 358 -11.28 -38.45 18.98
N ARG A 359 -11.38 -37.24 18.44
CA ARG A 359 -12.01 -36.08 19.08
C ARG A 359 -13.22 -35.60 18.32
N LYS A 360 -14.10 -34.88 19.01
CA LYS A 360 -15.13 -34.07 18.37
C LYS A 360 -14.75 -32.60 18.42
N PHE A 361 -14.86 -31.90 17.29
CA PHE A 361 -14.54 -30.47 17.21
C PHE A 361 -15.78 -29.63 17.00
N MET A 362 -15.81 -28.43 17.57
CA MET A 362 -16.81 -27.42 17.23
C MET A 362 -16.34 -26.68 15.97
N VAL A 363 -17.12 -26.68 14.89
CA VAL A 363 -16.71 -26.00 13.65
C VAL A 363 -17.72 -24.92 13.31
N ARG A 364 -17.27 -23.66 13.41
CA ARG A 364 -18.06 -22.49 13.05
C ARG A 364 -17.88 -22.17 11.58
N LEU A 365 -18.96 -22.27 10.81
CA LEU A 365 -19.01 -21.86 9.42
C LEU A 365 -19.51 -20.41 9.34
N VAL A 366 -18.64 -19.50 8.88
CA VAL A 366 -18.97 -18.10 8.57
C VAL A 366 -18.86 -17.86 7.06
N LYS A 367 -19.34 -16.70 6.58
CA LYS A 367 -19.02 -16.26 5.22
C LYS A 367 -17.56 -15.77 5.15
N GLY A 368 -17.24 -14.68 5.83
CA GLY A 368 -15.91 -14.07 5.89
C GLY A 368 -15.99 -12.56 6.11
N ALA A 369 -14.97 -11.97 6.73
CA ALA A 369 -15.00 -10.57 7.21
C ALA A 369 -13.89 -9.67 6.63
N TYR A 370 -13.07 -10.19 5.71
CA TYR A 370 -11.87 -9.51 5.19
C TYR A 370 -11.91 -9.33 3.67
N TRP A 371 -13.09 -9.40 3.05
CA TRP A 371 -13.21 -9.59 1.60
C TRP A 371 -12.51 -8.51 0.76
N ASP A 372 -12.74 -7.24 1.09
CA ASP A 372 -12.13 -6.10 0.40
C ASP A 372 -10.60 -6.05 0.56
N ALA A 373 -10.10 -6.35 1.76
CA ALA A 373 -8.67 -6.46 2.05
C ALA A 373 -8.03 -7.59 1.22
N GLU A 374 -8.69 -8.73 1.07
CA GLU A 374 -8.20 -9.84 0.23
C GLU A 374 -8.16 -9.48 -1.26
N ILE A 375 -9.15 -8.71 -1.76
CA ILE A 375 -9.12 -8.20 -3.14
C ILE A 375 -7.95 -7.24 -3.32
N LYS A 376 -7.81 -6.25 -2.44
CA LYS A 376 -6.71 -5.25 -2.51
C LYS A 376 -5.35 -5.92 -2.44
N ARG A 377 -5.14 -6.82 -1.46
CA ARG A 377 -3.87 -7.51 -1.27
C ARG A 377 -3.48 -8.34 -2.49
N ALA A 378 -4.40 -9.14 -3.04
CA ALA A 378 -4.13 -9.92 -4.24
C ALA A 378 -3.77 -9.04 -5.46
N GLN A 379 -4.40 -7.86 -5.61
CA GLN A 379 -4.07 -6.89 -6.66
C GLN A 379 -2.69 -6.26 -6.46
N VAL A 380 -2.39 -5.78 -5.25
CA VAL A 380 -1.09 -5.18 -4.90
C VAL A 380 0.04 -6.18 -5.11
N GLU A 381 -0.14 -7.43 -4.69
CA GLU A 381 0.88 -8.48 -4.78
C GLU A 381 0.98 -9.14 -6.17
N GLY A 382 0.14 -8.76 -7.14
CA GLY A 382 0.21 -9.29 -8.52
C GLY A 382 -0.12 -10.78 -8.60
N MET A 383 -1.09 -11.24 -7.82
CA MET A 383 -1.39 -12.67 -7.67
C MET A 383 -2.14 -13.26 -8.89
N PRO A 384 -2.03 -14.57 -9.18
CA PRO A 384 -2.71 -15.17 -10.33
C PRO A 384 -4.25 -15.16 -10.23
N GLY A 385 -4.79 -14.87 -9.04
CA GLY A 385 -6.22 -14.72 -8.78
C GLY A 385 -6.50 -14.45 -7.31
N TYR A 386 -7.78 -14.39 -6.98
CA TYR A 386 -8.25 -14.13 -5.61
C TYR A 386 -8.36 -15.41 -4.77
N PRO A 387 -8.04 -15.34 -3.46
CA PRO A 387 -8.27 -16.45 -2.54
C PRO A 387 -9.75 -16.58 -2.11
N VAL A 388 -10.52 -15.53 -2.39
CA VAL A 388 -11.95 -15.40 -2.13
C VAL A 388 -12.75 -15.36 -3.43
N TYR A 389 -14.05 -15.65 -3.35
CA TYR A 389 -14.97 -15.43 -4.47
C TYR A 389 -15.22 -13.94 -4.70
N THR A 390 -15.33 -13.52 -5.97
CA THR A 390 -15.56 -12.11 -6.31
C THR A 390 -17.03 -11.71 -6.37
N ARG A 391 -17.95 -12.68 -6.38
CA ARG A 391 -19.40 -12.44 -6.23
C ARG A 391 -19.92 -12.96 -4.90
N LYS A 392 -20.82 -12.18 -4.29
CA LYS A 392 -21.49 -12.56 -3.04
C LYS A 392 -22.25 -13.87 -3.18
N VAL A 393 -22.97 -14.09 -4.29
CA VAL A 393 -23.76 -15.30 -4.50
C VAL A 393 -22.91 -16.58 -4.50
N TYR A 394 -21.68 -16.53 -5.01
CA TYR A 394 -20.77 -17.69 -4.98
C TYR A 394 -20.31 -18.04 -3.56
N THR A 395 -20.17 -17.03 -2.70
CA THR A 395 -19.97 -17.25 -1.26
C THR A 395 -21.18 -17.95 -0.63
N ASP A 396 -22.41 -17.58 -1.02
CA ASP A 396 -23.62 -18.26 -0.52
C ASP A 396 -23.67 -19.73 -0.97
N VAL A 397 -23.35 -20.03 -2.23
CA VAL A 397 -23.27 -21.40 -2.74
C VAL A 397 -22.21 -22.20 -1.99
N SER A 398 -21.01 -21.64 -1.83
CA SER A 398 -19.92 -22.23 -1.05
C SER A 398 -20.36 -22.55 0.38
N TYR A 399 -21.05 -21.60 1.04
CA TYR A 399 -21.58 -21.79 2.39
C TYR A 399 -22.53 -22.98 2.46
N LEU A 400 -23.45 -23.11 1.52
CA LEU A 400 -24.41 -24.22 1.49
C LEU A 400 -23.74 -25.58 1.25
N VAL A 401 -22.74 -25.65 0.36
CA VAL A 401 -21.95 -26.88 0.14
C VAL A 401 -21.18 -27.27 1.41
N CYS A 402 -20.52 -26.31 2.04
CA CYS A 402 -19.81 -26.51 3.31
C CYS A 402 -20.76 -26.94 4.43
N ALA A 403 -21.97 -26.39 4.48
CA ALA A 403 -22.97 -26.77 5.47
C ALA A 403 -23.43 -28.22 5.31
N GLN A 404 -23.62 -28.70 4.08
CA GLN A 404 -23.93 -30.11 3.83
C GLN A 404 -22.80 -31.05 4.27
N LYS A 405 -21.54 -30.68 4.01
CA LYS A 405 -20.37 -31.44 4.48
C LYS A 405 -20.35 -31.56 6.00
N LEU A 406 -20.61 -30.46 6.71
CA LEU A 406 -20.63 -30.45 8.18
C LEU A 406 -21.82 -31.23 8.76
N LEU A 407 -23.02 -31.08 8.19
CA LEU A 407 -24.20 -31.87 8.59
C LEU A 407 -23.97 -33.38 8.40
N ALA A 408 -23.26 -33.79 7.34
CA ALA A 408 -22.93 -35.19 7.10
C ALA A 408 -21.86 -35.78 8.04
N ALA A 409 -21.25 -34.97 8.91
CA ALA A 409 -20.15 -35.35 9.79
C ALA A 409 -20.44 -35.05 11.28
N THR A 410 -21.72 -35.00 11.68
CA THR A 410 -22.11 -34.68 13.07
C THR A 410 -21.66 -35.72 14.10
N ASP A 411 -21.22 -36.90 13.67
CA ASP A 411 -20.61 -37.91 14.53
C ASP A 411 -19.28 -37.42 15.13
N VAL A 412 -18.50 -36.64 14.38
CA VAL A 412 -17.16 -36.16 14.76
C VAL A 412 -17.01 -34.64 14.76
N ILE A 413 -17.99 -33.91 14.25
CA ILE A 413 -18.02 -32.45 14.27
C ILE A 413 -19.31 -31.99 14.95
N TYR A 414 -19.25 -30.88 15.69
CA TYR A 414 -20.42 -30.13 16.13
C TYR A 414 -20.52 -28.86 15.26
N PRO A 415 -21.40 -28.85 14.24
CA PRO A 415 -21.52 -27.73 13.32
C PRO A 415 -22.16 -26.51 13.98
N GLN A 416 -21.59 -25.34 13.72
CA GLN A 416 -22.10 -24.06 14.19
C GLN A 416 -22.28 -23.11 13.00
N PHE A 417 -23.53 -22.90 12.56
CA PHE A 417 -23.83 -22.13 11.36
C PHE A 417 -24.04 -20.65 11.71
N ALA A 418 -22.98 -19.85 11.57
CA ALA A 418 -23.01 -18.41 11.82
C ALA A 418 -23.47 -17.65 10.56
N THR A 419 -24.70 -17.13 10.58
CA THR A 419 -25.27 -16.37 9.47
C THR A 419 -26.48 -15.53 9.91
N HIS A 420 -26.68 -14.38 9.27
CA HIS A 420 -27.90 -13.57 9.42
C HIS A 420 -28.85 -13.69 8.23
N ASN A 421 -28.53 -14.53 7.26
CA ASN A 421 -29.34 -14.69 6.05
C ASN A 421 -30.46 -15.72 6.26
N ALA A 422 -31.71 -15.26 6.22
CA ALA A 422 -32.88 -16.10 6.47
C ALA A 422 -33.03 -17.26 5.46
N HIS A 423 -32.66 -17.07 4.20
CA HIS A 423 -32.66 -18.15 3.19
C HIS A 423 -31.64 -19.24 3.58
N THR A 424 -30.43 -18.85 3.97
CA THR A 424 -29.40 -19.80 4.44
C THR A 424 -29.88 -20.59 5.67
N VAL A 425 -30.44 -19.91 6.68
CA VAL A 425 -30.99 -20.56 7.89
C VAL A 425 -32.07 -21.57 7.52
N SER A 426 -33.02 -21.16 6.68
CA SER A 426 -34.16 -21.97 6.28
C SER A 426 -33.73 -23.22 5.49
N THR A 427 -32.76 -23.06 4.59
CA THR A 427 -32.21 -24.16 3.79
C THR A 427 -31.54 -25.21 4.68
N ILE A 428 -30.65 -24.77 5.58
CA ILE A 428 -29.93 -25.68 6.49
C ILE A 428 -30.88 -26.38 7.46
N TYR A 429 -31.83 -25.65 8.05
CA TYR A 429 -32.85 -26.22 8.94
C TYR A 429 -33.66 -27.30 8.23
N THR A 430 -34.10 -27.04 6.99
CA THR A 430 -34.92 -27.98 6.23
C THR A 430 -34.13 -29.23 5.87
N TRP A 431 -32.86 -29.11 5.46
CA TRP A 431 -31.99 -30.26 5.23
C TRP A 431 -31.75 -31.09 6.49
N ALA A 432 -31.41 -30.44 7.60
CA ALA A 432 -31.18 -31.15 8.86
C ALA A 432 -32.44 -31.88 9.34
N LYS A 433 -33.61 -31.25 9.23
CA LYS A 433 -34.89 -31.87 9.58
C LYS A 433 -35.22 -33.07 8.69
N ARG A 434 -35.00 -32.96 7.37
CA ARG A 434 -35.17 -34.06 6.41
C ARG A 434 -34.29 -35.26 6.77
N ASP A 435 -33.04 -34.99 7.14
CA ASP A 435 -32.03 -36.02 7.41
C ASP A 435 -32.04 -36.50 8.88
N GLY A 436 -32.94 -35.98 9.73
CA GLY A 436 -33.05 -36.35 11.14
C GLY A 436 -31.86 -35.89 12.00
N ILE A 437 -31.17 -34.82 11.60
CA ILE A 437 -29.97 -34.31 12.25
C ILE A 437 -30.37 -33.26 13.30
N GLU A 438 -30.07 -33.55 14.56
CA GLU A 438 -30.35 -32.64 15.68
C GLU A 438 -29.10 -31.98 16.26
N ASP A 439 -27.92 -32.58 16.07
CA ASP A 439 -26.68 -32.17 16.76
C ASP A 439 -25.92 -31.04 16.05
N TYR A 440 -26.50 -29.85 16.03
CA TYR A 440 -25.89 -28.62 15.51
C TYR A 440 -26.53 -27.38 16.16
N GLU A 441 -25.89 -26.21 16.00
CA GLU A 441 -26.47 -24.92 16.39
C GLU A 441 -26.35 -23.88 15.28
N PHE A 442 -27.16 -22.83 15.36
CA PHE A 442 -26.93 -21.59 14.64
C PHE A 442 -26.14 -20.60 15.49
N GLN A 443 -25.57 -19.58 14.87
CA GLN A 443 -24.95 -18.46 15.57
C GLN A 443 -25.28 -17.13 14.91
N CYS A 444 -25.28 -16.08 15.72
CA CYS A 444 -25.51 -14.72 15.28
C CYS A 444 -24.64 -13.75 16.05
N LEU A 445 -24.51 -12.53 15.54
CA LEU A 445 -23.91 -11.44 16.29
C LEU A 445 -24.93 -10.75 17.19
N HIS A 446 -24.47 -10.35 18.37
CA HIS A 446 -25.18 -9.43 19.26
C HIS A 446 -25.56 -8.11 18.58
N GLY A 447 -26.75 -7.61 18.89
CA GLY A 447 -27.28 -6.33 18.41
C GLY A 447 -27.71 -6.33 16.94
N MET A 448 -27.71 -7.49 16.26
CA MET A 448 -27.97 -7.57 14.82
C MET A 448 -28.89 -8.74 14.45
N GLY A 449 -28.57 -9.95 14.92
CA GLY A 449 -29.21 -11.17 14.47
C GLY A 449 -30.43 -11.60 15.27
N GLU A 450 -30.63 -11.05 16.46
CA GLU A 450 -31.63 -11.51 17.42
C GLU A 450 -33.05 -11.50 16.83
N THR A 451 -33.41 -10.44 16.09
CA THR A 451 -34.74 -10.34 15.44
C THR A 451 -35.09 -11.53 14.54
N LEU A 452 -34.10 -12.12 13.85
CA LEU A 452 -34.26 -13.34 13.06
C LEU A 452 -34.33 -14.58 13.97
N TYR A 453 -33.42 -14.69 14.93
CA TYR A 453 -33.26 -15.89 15.76
C TYR A 453 -34.32 -16.04 16.85
N ASP A 454 -35.05 -14.98 17.19
CA ASP A 454 -36.27 -15.06 18.01
C ASP A 454 -37.36 -15.91 17.35
N GLN A 455 -37.25 -16.15 16.05
CA GLN A 455 -38.14 -17.03 15.28
C GLN A 455 -37.59 -18.44 15.12
N VAL A 456 -36.41 -18.72 15.69
CA VAL A 456 -35.67 -19.99 15.59
C VAL A 456 -35.55 -20.65 16.96
N VAL A 457 -35.14 -19.88 17.96
CA VAL A 457 -34.93 -20.33 19.34
C VAL A 457 -36.27 -20.55 20.05
N GLY A 458 -36.37 -21.63 20.82
CA GLY A 458 -37.57 -21.97 21.60
C GLY A 458 -38.40 -23.11 20.99
N ALA A 459 -39.06 -23.89 21.85
CA ALA A 459 -39.84 -25.07 21.45
C ALA A 459 -41.11 -24.71 20.65
N ASP A 460 -41.63 -23.49 20.82
CA ASP A 460 -42.76 -22.94 20.06
C ASP A 460 -42.35 -22.34 18.71
N LYS A 461 -41.05 -22.36 18.37
CA LYS A 461 -40.46 -21.82 17.13
C LYS A 461 -39.93 -22.93 16.22
N LEU A 462 -38.62 -22.96 15.95
CA LEU A 462 -37.95 -24.04 15.21
C LEU A 462 -37.27 -25.05 16.15
N GLY A 463 -37.21 -24.77 17.46
CA GLY A 463 -36.61 -25.67 18.45
C GLY A 463 -35.09 -25.80 18.31
N LYS A 464 -34.40 -24.83 17.68
CA LYS A 464 -32.94 -24.88 17.49
C LYS A 464 -32.23 -23.81 18.29
N ALA A 465 -31.08 -24.19 18.84
CA ALA A 465 -30.24 -23.27 19.61
C ALA A 465 -29.56 -22.23 18.71
N CYS A 466 -29.40 -21.02 19.25
CA CYS A 466 -28.59 -19.97 18.67
C CYS A 466 -27.57 -19.46 19.68
N ARG A 467 -26.29 -19.46 19.31
CA ARG A 467 -25.23 -18.82 20.10
C ARG A 467 -24.95 -17.41 19.61
N ILE A 468 -25.09 -16.45 20.50
CA ILE A 468 -24.76 -15.04 20.28
C ILE A 468 -23.25 -14.86 20.45
N TYR A 469 -22.59 -14.41 19.39
CA TYR A 469 -21.23 -13.90 19.43
C TYR A 469 -21.28 -12.49 20.03
N ALA A 470 -20.68 -12.31 21.21
CA ALA A 470 -20.89 -11.16 22.08
C ALA A 470 -19.59 -10.38 22.30
N PRO A 471 -19.42 -9.22 21.64
CA PRO A 471 -18.26 -8.36 21.84
C PRO A 471 -18.18 -7.82 23.27
N VAL A 472 -16.98 -7.86 23.86
CA VAL A 472 -16.67 -7.41 25.21
C VAL A 472 -15.40 -6.56 25.19
N GLY A 473 -15.50 -5.32 25.63
CA GLY A 473 -14.34 -4.45 25.75
C GLY A 473 -14.69 -2.99 25.96
N SER A 474 -13.67 -2.18 26.25
CA SER A 474 -13.85 -0.75 26.43
C SER A 474 -14.30 -0.07 25.13
N HIS A 475 -14.84 1.15 25.25
CA HIS A 475 -15.15 1.95 24.06
C HIS A 475 -13.90 2.17 23.17
N GLU A 476 -12.70 2.35 23.73
CA GLU A 476 -11.47 2.53 22.93
C GLU A 476 -11.17 1.29 22.07
N THR A 477 -11.35 0.10 22.63
CA THR A 477 -11.12 -1.20 21.98
C THR A 477 -12.20 -1.52 20.94
N LEU A 478 -13.46 -1.18 21.22
CA LEU A 478 -14.59 -1.39 20.30
C LEU A 478 -14.42 -0.68 18.96
N LEU A 479 -13.86 0.53 18.95
CA LEU A 479 -13.95 1.41 17.78
C LEU A 479 -13.11 0.93 16.58
N ALA A 480 -11.94 0.32 16.81
CA ALA A 480 -11.12 -0.27 15.73
C ALA A 480 -11.88 -1.38 15.01
N TYR A 481 -12.70 -2.11 15.77
CA TYR A 481 -13.51 -3.20 15.29
C TYR A 481 -14.84 -2.74 14.68
N LEU A 482 -15.41 -1.64 15.19
CA LEU A 482 -16.74 -1.17 14.85
C LEU A 482 -16.89 -0.83 13.37
N VAL A 483 -15.89 -0.20 12.74
CA VAL A 483 -15.97 0.13 11.30
C VAL A 483 -16.14 -1.16 10.49
N ARG A 484 -15.19 -2.10 10.58
CA ARG A 484 -15.26 -3.40 9.87
C ARG A 484 -16.57 -4.14 10.16
N ARG A 485 -17.05 -4.07 11.41
CA ARG A 485 -18.31 -4.71 11.81
C ARG A 485 -19.54 -4.11 11.13
N LEU A 486 -19.55 -2.79 10.96
CA LEU A 486 -20.59 -2.09 10.23
C LEU A 486 -20.51 -2.36 8.74
N LEU A 487 -19.31 -2.47 8.15
CA LEU A 487 -19.17 -2.81 6.73
C LEU A 487 -19.73 -4.21 6.42
N GLU A 488 -19.48 -5.19 7.29
CA GLU A 488 -19.98 -6.57 7.15
C GLU A 488 -21.51 -6.61 6.92
N ASN A 489 -22.24 -5.71 7.57
CA ASN A 489 -23.70 -5.74 7.59
C ASN A 489 -24.36 -4.55 6.89
N GLY A 490 -23.62 -3.47 6.60
CA GLY A 490 -24.09 -2.25 5.96
C GLY A 490 -23.80 -2.15 4.45
N ALA A 491 -23.09 -3.11 3.85
CA ALA A 491 -22.87 -3.14 2.40
C ALA A 491 -24.20 -3.31 1.63
N ASN A 492 -24.29 -2.82 0.39
CA ASN A 492 -25.51 -2.91 -0.43
C ASN A 492 -25.94 -4.37 -0.70
N SER A 493 -24.99 -5.29 -0.73
CA SER A 493 -25.21 -6.73 -0.90
C SER A 493 -25.53 -7.47 0.42
N SER A 494 -25.48 -6.79 1.56
CA SER A 494 -25.76 -7.37 2.88
C SER A 494 -27.24 -7.66 3.03
N PHE A 495 -27.59 -8.86 3.51
CA PHE A 495 -28.97 -9.23 3.79
C PHE A 495 -29.58 -8.37 4.91
N VAL A 496 -28.79 -7.97 5.91
CA VAL A 496 -29.27 -7.14 7.04
C VAL A 496 -29.62 -5.73 6.56
N ASN A 497 -28.89 -5.21 5.57
CA ASN A 497 -29.20 -3.93 4.94
C ASN A 497 -30.43 -4.04 4.01
N GLN A 498 -30.50 -5.09 3.20
CA GLN A 498 -31.59 -5.25 2.24
C GLN A 498 -32.95 -5.60 2.89
N ILE A 499 -32.96 -6.29 4.04
CA ILE A 499 -34.22 -6.70 4.68
C ILE A 499 -35.01 -5.52 5.25
N VAL A 500 -34.33 -4.45 5.66
CA VAL A 500 -34.96 -3.23 6.20
C VAL A 500 -35.43 -2.27 5.10
N ASP A 501 -34.94 -2.42 3.87
CA ASP A 501 -35.38 -1.63 2.73
C ASP A 501 -36.71 -2.19 2.19
N GLU A 502 -37.80 -1.46 2.44
CA GLU A 502 -39.15 -1.82 1.98
C GLU A 502 -39.30 -1.77 0.45
N SER A 503 -38.41 -1.08 -0.27
CA SER A 503 -38.42 -1.04 -1.73
C SER A 503 -37.98 -2.36 -2.37
N ILE A 504 -37.28 -3.21 -1.60
CA ILE A 504 -36.82 -4.53 -2.05
C ILE A 504 -37.92 -5.59 -1.82
N PRO A 505 -38.43 -6.27 -2.87
CA PRO A 505 -39.44 -7.32 -2.71
C PRO A 505 -38.91 -8.51 -1.91
N VAL A 506 -39.73 -9.10 -1.03
CA VAL A 506 -39.37 -10.27 -0.22
C VAL A 506 -38.87 -11.42 -1.11
N GLU A 507 -39.49 -11.61 -2.27
CA GLU A 507 -39.15 -12.65 -3.25
C GLU A 507 -37.70 -12.56 -3.73
N SER A 508 -37.15 -11.34 -3.84
CA SER A 508 -35.75 -11.11 -4.22
C SER A 508 -34.77 -11.48 -3.10
N LEU A 509 -35.13 -11.20 -1.83
CA LEU A 509 -34.31 -11.51 -0.65
C LEU A 509 -34.16 -13.02 -0.40
N VAL A 510 -35.16 -13.78 -0.83
CA VAL A 510 -35.20 -15.23 -0.70
C VAL A 510 -34.91 -15.95 -2.02
N LYS A 511 -34.41 -15.27 -3.07
CA LYS A 511 -34.07 -15.96 -4.32
C LYS A 511 -32.99 -17.02 -4.06
N ASN A 512 -33.18 -18.22 -4.58
CA ASN A 512 -32.25 -19.33 -4.40
C ASN A 512 -30.88 -18.99 -5.03
N PRO A 513 -29.79 -18.95 -4.24
CA PRO A 513 -28.46 -18.61 -4.74
C PRO A 513 -27.92 -19.63 -5.74
N LEU A 514 -28.39 -20.88 -5.72
CA LEU A 514 -27.98 -21.90 -6.68
C LEU A 514 -28.47 -21.58 -8.09
N ASP A 515 -29.69 -21.09 -8.22
CA ASP A 515 -30.27 -20.74 -9.52
C ASP A 515 -29.59 -19.48 -10.08
N ILE A 516 -29.34 -18.48 -9.24
CA ILE A 516 -28.56 -17.29 -9.63
C ILE A 516 -27.14 -17.69 -10.07
N ALA A 517 -26.46 -18.56 -9.33
CA ALA A 517 -25.10 -18.98 -9.70
C ALA A 517 -25.06 -19.78 -11.01
N ARG A 518 -26.10 -20.60 -11.29
CA ARG A 518 -26.28 -21.29 -12.57
C ARG A 518 -26.51 -20.31 -13.72
N GLU A 519 -27.37 -19.31 -13.51
CA GLU A 519 -27.63 -18.23 -14.48
C GLU A 519 -26.33 -17.46 -14.80
N GLN A 520 -25.49 -17.18 -13.79
CA GLN A 520 -24.23 -16.46 -13.94
C GLN A 520 -23.06 -17.33 -14.46
N GLY A 521 -23.23 -18.65 -14.53
CA GLY A 521 -22.25 -19.57 -15.08
C GLY A 521 -20.92 -19.68 -14.31
N GLY A 522 -20.83 -19.14 -13.10
CA GLY A 522 -19.61 -19.11 -12.28
C GLY A 522 -18.59 -18.03 -12.69
N LEU A 523 -18.93 -17.12 -13.61
CA LEU A 523 -18.01 -16.07 -14.05
C LEU A 523 -17.67 -15.07 -12.93
N PRO A 524 -16.41 -14.61 -12.82
CA PRO A 524 -16.02 -13.55 -11.89
C PRO A 524 -16.87 -12.27 -12.01
N HIS A 525 -16.79 -11.40 -11.00
CA HIS A 525 -17.45 -10.11 -11.03
C HIS A 525 -16.81 -9.19 -12.08
N PRO A 526 -17.57 -8.62 -13.04
CA PRO A 526 -17.00 -7.88 -14.17
C PRO A 526 -16.33 -6.56 -13.76
N ALA A 527 -16.75 -5.96 -12.65
CA ALA A 527 -16.16 -4.72 -12.13
C ALA A 527 -14.90 -4.93 -11.26
N ILE A 528 -14.49 -6.18 -11.03
CA ILE A 528 -13.30 -6.49 -10.23
C ILE A 528 -12.24 -7.06 -11.18
N PRO A 529 -11.29 -6.24 -11.65
CA PRO A 529 -10.26 -6.69 -12.58
C PRO A 529 -9.32 -7.67 -11.87
N GLN A 530 -9.03 -8.81 -12.51
CA GLN A 530 -8.03 -9.76 -12.01
C GLN A 530 -6.68 -9.05 -11.80
N PRO A 531 -5.86 -9.43 -10.81
CA PRO A 531 -4.62 -8.72 -10.49
C PRO A 531 -3.66 -8.53 -11.69
N LEU A 532 -3.52 -9.55 -12.54
CA LEU A 532 -2.66 -9.48 -13.74
C LEU A 532 -3.23 -8.57 -14.84
N HIS A 533 -4.52 -8.25 -14.79
CA HIS A 533 -5.25 -7.40 -15.75
C HIS A 533 -5.64 -6.04 -15.16
N LEU A 534 -4.97 -5.62 -14.07
CA LEU A 534 -5.30 -4.40 -13.34
C LEU A 534 -5.30 -3.12 -14.22
N PHE A 535 -4.45 -3.09 -15.24
CA PHE A 535 -4.30 -1.95 -16.16
C PHE A 535 -5.07 -2.13 -17.49
N GLY A 536 -5.98 -3.11 -17.55
CA GLY A 536 -6.85 -3.33 -18.70
C GLY A 536 -6.09 -3.57 -20.01
N ALA A 537 -6.46 -2.83 -21.05
CA ALA A 537 -5.87 -2.97 -22.39
C ALA A 537 -4.53 -2.22 -22.56
N GLU A 538 -4.15 -1.35 -21.61
CA GLU A 538 -2.89 -0.59 -21.69
C GLU A 538 -1.69 -1.52 -21.61
N ARG A 539 -1.67 -2.41 -20.61
CA ARG A 539 -0.61 -3.39 -20.37
C ARG A 539 -1.05 -4.48 -19.39
N LEU A 540 -0.32 -5.60 -19.38
CA LEU A 540 -0.38 -6.56 -18.29
C LEU A 540 0.35 -6.03 -17.05
N ASN A 541 -0.14 -6.39 -15.87
CA ASN A 541 0.55 -6.18 -14.60
C ASN A 541 1.61 -7.28 -14.39
N SER A 542 2.67 -6.97 -13.66
CA SER A 542 3.68 -7.95 -13.25
C SER A 542 3.13 -9.00 -12.27
N ALA A 543 3.55 -10.25 -12.43
CA ALA A 543 3.17 -11.35 -11.54
C ALA A 543 4.03 -11.42 -10.27
N GLY A 544 3.42 -11.71 -9.12
CA GLY A 544 4.12 -12.00 -7.87
C GLY A 544 4.15 -13.49 -7.51
N LEU A 545 4.72 -13.80 -6.34
CA LEU A 545 4.77 -15.15 -5.77
C LEU A 545 4.17 -15.14 -4.36
N ASP A 546 3.26 -16.08 -4.10
CA ASP A 546 2.57 -16.20 -2.81
C ASP A 546 3.47 -16.92 -1.79
N LEU A 547 4.15 -16.17 -0.93
CA LEU A 547 5.02 -16.70 0.12
C LEU A 547 4.25 -17.34 1.30
N ALA A 548 2.92 -17.37 1.25
CA ALA A 548 2.09 -18.16 2.17
C ALA A 548 1.60 -19.48 1.56
N ASN A 549 1.85 -19.73 0.27
CA ASN A 549 1.50 -20.97 -0.40
C ASN A 549 2.67 -21.98 -0.32
N GLU A 550 2.43 -23.15 0.27
CA GLU A 550 3.48 -24.15 0.47
C GLU A 550 4.00 -24.79 -0.84
N ASP A 551 3.17 -24.90 -1.89
CA ASP A 551 3.64 -25.39 -3.20
C ASP A 551 4.61 -24.40 -3.83
N VAL A 552 4.29 -23.11 -3.72
CA VAL A 552 5.16 -22.01 -4.19
C VAL A 552 6.46 -21.98 -3.39
N LEU A 553 6.41 -22.08 -2.06
CA LEU A 553 7.62 -22.13 -1.22
C LEU A 553 8.50 -23.35 -1.50
N ARG A 554 7.90 -24.54 -1.73
CA ARG A 554 8.65 -25.74 -2.15
C ARG A 554 9.34 -25.50 -3.49
N HIS A 555 8.65 -24.93 -4.46
CA HIS A 555 9.23 -24.62 -5.76
C HIS A 555 10.37 -23.59 -5.66
N ILE A 556 10.16 -22.48 -4.95
CA ILE A 556 11.17 -21.44 -4.69
C ILE A 556 12.41 -22.07 -4.03
N SER A 557 12.23 -22.78 -2.92
CA SER A 557 13.36 -23.34 -2.16
C SER A 557 14.14 -24.39 -2.96
N ALA A 558 13.50 -25.13 -3.86
CA ALA A 558 14.18 -26.06 -4.76
C ALA A 558 15.06 -25.31 -5.79
N VAL A 559 14.49 -24.33 -6.50
CA VAL A 559 15.18 -23.63 -7.60
C VAL A 559 16.27 -22.68 -7.11
N LEU A 560 16.08 -22.02 -5.96
CA LEU A 560 17.07 -21.11 -5.38
C LEU A 560 18.31 -21.85 -4.89
N ALA A 561 18.16 -23.11 -4.43
CA ALA A 561 19.28 -23.93 -3.96
C ALA A 561 20.12 -24.55 -5.07
N GLU A 562 19.69 -24.45 -6.34
CA GLU A 562 20.48 -24.90 -7.48
C GLU A 562 21.81 -24.15 -7.55
N GLN A 563 22.91 -24.91 -7.62
CA GLN A 563 24.26 -24.36 -7.73
C GLN A 563 24.45 -23.75 -9.12
N ARG A 564 24.82 -22.47 -9.15
CA ARG A 564 25.07 -21.70 -10.37
C ARG A 564 26.40 -20.96 -10.27
N SER A 565 27.11 -20.87 -11.39
CA SER A 565 28.33 -20.09 -11.51
C SER A 565 28.04 -18.84 -12.33
N TRP A 566 28.23 -17.68 -11.72
CA TRP A 566 27.95 -16.39 -12.34
C TRP A 566 29.23 -15.70 -12.77
N SER A 567 29.24 -15.17 -13.98
CA SER A 567 30.32 -14.32 -14.47
C SER A 567 29.74 -13.16 -15.25
N ALA A 568 30.13 -11.94 -14.87
CA ALA A 568 29.83 -10.73 -15.63
C ALA A 568 31.09 -10.27 -16.36
N VAL A 569 30.96 -10.02 -17.67
CA VAL A 569 32.02 -9.48 -18.52
C VAL A 569 31.47 -8.35 -19.37
N PRO A 570 32.29 -7.47 -19.97
CA PRO A 570 31.78 -6.46 -20.88
C PRO A 570 31.05 -7.12 -22.07
N LEU A 571 29.80 -6.73 -22.33
CA LEU A 571 29.02 -7.19 -23.49
C LEU A 571 28.97 -6.06 -24.51
N LEU A 572 29.88 -6.10 -25.48
CA LEU A 572 29.99 -5.10 -26.54
C LEU A 572 29.46 -5.63 -27.88
N ALA A 573 29.26 -4.72 -28.83
CA ALA A 573 28.95 -5.07 -30.22
C ALA A 573 30.11 -5.80 -30.92
N VAL A 574 31.34 -5.53 -30.47
CA VAL A 574 32.57 -6.19 -30.90
C VAL A 574 33.12 -7.08 -29.78
N ALA A 575 34.18 -7.84 -30.06
CA ALA A 575 34.88 -8.57 -29.00
C ALA A 575 35.48 -7.57 -27.98
N ALA A 576 35.32 -7.85 -26.69
CA ALA A 576 36.01 -7.10 -25.65
C ALA A 576 37.53 -7.26 -25.80
N SER A 577 38.27 -6.24 -25.38
CA SER A 577 39.74 -6.27 -25.35
C SER A 577 40.26 -7.27 -24.31
N GLU A 578 41.58 -7.54 -24.28
CA GLU A 578 42.16 -8.41 -23.24
C GLU A 578 41.75 -7.90 -21.85
N GLY A 579 40.95 -8.74 -21.16
CA GLY A 579 40.21 -8.33 -19.98
C GLY A 579 41.10 -8.08 -18.77
N GLN A 580 40.62 -7.23 -17.86
CA GLN A 580 41.18 -7.16 -16.52
C GLN A 580 41.01 -8.51 -15.79
N PRO A 581 41.85 -8.82 -14.78
CA PRO A 581 41.65 -10.01 -13.95
C PRO A 581 40.24 -10.03 -13.36
N ALA A 582 39.57 -11.17 -13.45
CA ALA A 582 38.25 -11.35 -12.86
C ALA A 582 38.32 -11.16 -11.33
N GLN A 583 37.39 -10.37 -10.79
CA GLN A 583 37.28 -10.07 -9.35
C GLN A 583 36.07 -10.80 -8.76
N PRO A 584 36.16 -11.31 -7.52
CA PRO A 584 35.03 -11.97 -6.87
C PRO A 584 33.94 -10.96 -6.49
N VAL A 585 32.69 -11.32 -6.73
CA VAL A 585 31.51 -10.64 -6.18
C VAL A 585 31.03 -11.43 -4.97
N VAL A 586 31.07 -10.80 -3.79
CA VAL A 586 30.86 -11.47 -2.50
C VAL A 586 29.50 -11.09 -1.93
N ASN A 587 28.82 -12.05 -1.32
CA ASN A 587 27.53 -11.82 -0.68
C ASN A 587 27.67 -10.90 0.55
N PRO A 588 26.93 -9.77 0.63
CA PRO A 588 27.03 -8.84 1.75
C PRO A 588 26.59 -9.45 3.09
N ALA A 589 25.74 -10.49 3.07
CA ALA A 589 25.27 -11.17 4.28
C ALA A 589 26.28 -12.20 4.80
N GLN A 590 27.18 -12.69 3.94
CA GLN A 590 28.09 -13.77 4.28
C GLN A 590 29.39 -13.69 3.46
N LYS A 591 30.48 -13.22 4.09
CA LYS A 591 31.76 -12.95 3.42
C LYS A 591 32.42 -14.15 2.73
N SER A 592 32.11 -15.36 3.18
CA SER A 592 32.63 -16.59 2.57
C SER A 592 31.82 -17.08 1.37
N ASP A 593 30.65 -16.50 1.12
CA ASP A 593 29.81 -16.81 -0.03
C ASP A 593 30.21 -15.95 -1.23
N VAL A 594 30.97 -16.53 -2.16
CA VAL A 594 31.29 -15.90 -3.45
C VAL A 594 30.11 -16.16 -4.40
N VAL A 595 29.40 -15.10 -4.76
CA VAL A 595 28.25 -15.17 -5.66
C VAL A 595 28.73 -15.51 -7.07
N GLY A 596 29.74 -14.80 -7.56
CA GLY A 596 30.29 -14.97 -8.89
C GLY A 596 31.55 -14.15 -9.09
N GLN A 597 31.86 -13.84 -10.35
CA GLN A 597 33.00 -13.01 -10.69
C GLN A 597 32.64 -11.93 -11.71
N VAL A 598 33.34 -10.80 -11.68
CA VAL A 598 33.20 -9.72 -12.67
C VAL A 598 34.56 -9.39 -13.29
N THR A 599 34.60 -9.28 -14.61
CA THR A 599 35.69 -8.62 -15.34
C THR A 599 35.22 -7.21 -15.69
N GLU A 600 35.91 -6.21 -15.16
CA GLU A 600 35.59 -4.80 -15.43
C GLU A 600 36.07 -4.39 -16.83
N ALA A 601 35.29 -3.54 -17.49
CA ALA A 601 35.64 -2.88 -18.74
C ALA A 601 36.81 -1.92 -18.53
N ASN A 602 37.72 -1.90 -19.50
CA ASN A 602 38.84 -0.94 -19.52
C ASN A 602 38.55 0.23 -20.48
N ALA A 603 39.50 1.16 -20.60
CA ALA A 603 39.34 2.33 -21.48
C ALA A 603 39.18 1.97 -22.97
N ALA A 604 39.80 0.88 -23.44
CA ALA A 604 39.66 0.42 -24.82
C ALA A 604 38.26 -0.16 -25.08
N ASP A 605 37.69 -0.87 -24.11
CA ASP A 605 36.31 -1.35 -24.17
C ASP A 605 35.31 -0.19 -24.22
N VAL A 606 35.53 0.86 -23.43
CA VAL A 606 34.73 2.09 -23.45
C VAL A 606 34.78 2.75 -24.83
N GLU A 607 35.96 2.89 -25.43
CA GLU A 607 36.12 3.44 -26.78
C GLU A 607 35.41 2.60 -27.83
N ASN A 608 35.60 1.28 -27.81
CA ASN A 608 34.95 0.34 -28.73
C ASN A 608 33.42 0.39 -28.62
N ALA A 609 32.90 0.50 -27.40
CA ALA A 609 31.48 0.62 -27.14
C ALA A 609 30.93 1.94 -27.70
N LEU A 610 31.60 3.06 -27.44
CA LEU A 610 31.22 4.38 -27.95
C LEU A 610 31.21 4.43 -29.47
N ALA A 611 32.24 3.87 -30.12
CA ALA A 611 32.34 3.79 -31.58
C ALA A 611 31.18 2.96 -32.17
N SER A 612 30.93 1.78 -31.61
CA SER A 612 29.86 0.87 -32.09
C SER A 612 28.46 1.46 -31.90
N ALA A 613 28.20 2.04 -30.72
CA ALA A 613 26.92 2.70 -30.44
C ALA A 613 26.69 3.87 -31.40
N SER A 614 27.70 4.71 -31.61
CA SER A 614 27.59 5.86 -32.51
C SER A 614 27.30 5.45 -33.95
N HIS A 615 27.95 4.38 -34.43
CA HIS A 615 27.72 3.84 -35.77
C HIS A 615 26.30 3.28 -35.93
N PHE A 616 25.79 2.57 -34.93
CA PHE A 616 24.49 1.90 -34.98
C PHE A 616 23.29 2.77 -34.58
N ALA A 617 23.54 3.99 -34.06
CA ALA A 617 22.49 4.85 -33.52
C ALA A 617 21.35 5.13 -34.52
N MET A 618 21.68 5.35 -35.79
CA MET A 618 20.67 5.59 -36.82
C MET A 618 19.86 4.33 -37.13
N ASP A 619 20.50 3.17 -37.19
CA ASP A 619 19.84 1.90 -37.47
C ASP A 619 18.77 1.60 -36.41
N TRP A 620 19.12 1.73 -35.12
CA TRP A 620 18.16 1.54 -34.03
C TRP A 620 17.04 2.59 -34.03
N GLN A 621 17.35 3.86 -34.33
CA GLN A 621 16.34 4.91 -34.47
C GLN A 621 15.31 4.61 -35.57
N THR A 622 15.73 3.95 -36.66
CA THR A 622 14.82 3.58 -37.76
C THR A 622 13.97 2.34 -37.48
N VAL A 623 14.27 1.56 -36.45
CA VAL A 623 13.39 0.47 -36.01
C VAL A 623 12.07 1.07 -35.55
N GLU A 624 10.94 0.57 -36.06
CA GLU A 624 9.62 1.14 -35.74
C GLU A 624 9.32 1.07 -34.23
N PRO A 625 8.68 2.08 -33.62
CA PRO A 625 8.36 2.10 -32.19
C PRO A 625 7.62 0.85 -31.71
N SER A 626 6.72 0.30 -32.53
CA SER A 626 5.99 -0.93 -32.24
C SER A 626 6.89 -2.17 -32.15
N GLN A 627 7.96 -2.23 -32.95
CA GLN A 627 8.95 -3.32 -32.91
C GLN A 627 9.84 -3.19 -31.68
N ARG A 628 10.24 -1.96 -31.32
CA ARG A 628 10.96 -1.69 -30.07
C ARG A 628 10.10 -2.10 -28.87
N ALA A 629 8.84 -1.66 -28.82
CA ALA A 629 7.88 -2.06 -27.79
C ALA A 629 7.74 -3.58 -27.68
N ALA A 630 7.61 -4.29 -28.81
CA ALA A 630 7.51 -5.76 -28.81
C ALA A 630 8.76 -6.45 -28.21
N ALA A 631 9.96 -5.88 -28.41
CA ALA A 631 11.18 -6.39 -27.77
C ALA A 631 11.15 -6.19 -26.25
N LEU A 632 10.69 -5.03 -25.77
CA LEU A 632 10.53 -4.77 -24.34
C LEU A 632 9.48 -5.71 -23.70
N VAL A 633 8.37 -5.98 -24.39
CA VAL A 633 7.35 -6.95 -23.92
C VAL A 633 7.94 -8.36 -23.82
N ARG A 634 8.69 -8.82 -24.82
CA ARG A 634 9.38 -10.12 -24.75
C ARG A 634 10.40 -10.17 -23.62
N ALA A 635 11.14 -9.08 -23.37
CA ALA A 635 12.05 -9.00 -22.23
C ALA A 635 11.30 -9.13 -20.89
N ALA A 636 10.13 -8.52 -20.77
CA ALA A 636 9.28 -8.64 -19.59
C ALA A 636 8.83 -10.10 -19.35
N GLU A 637 8.44 -10.82 -20.42
CA GLU A 637 8.10 -12.25 -20.37
C GLU A 637 9.30 -13.11 -19.96
N LEU A 638 10.50 -12.80 -20.47
CA LEU A 638 11.74 -13.48 -20.08
C LEU A 638 12.09 -13.22 -18.61
N PHE A 639 11.91 -12.00 -18.11
CA PHE A 639 12.16 -11.68 -16.70
C PHE A 639 11.20 -12.45 -15.77
N GLU A 640 9.93 -12.59 -16.13
CA GLU A 640 8.98 -13.42 -15.38
C GLU A 640 9.34 -14.92 -15.48
N THR A 641 9.74 -15.39 -16.65
CA THR A 641 10.19 -16.79 -16.87
C THR A 641 11.43 -17.12 -16.03
N HIS A 642 12.37 -16.18 -15.93
CA HIS A 642 13.62 -16.30 -15.18
C HIS A 642 13.54 -15.68 -13.77
N MET A 643 12.34 -15.46 -13.22
CA MET A 643 12.15 -14.74 -11.95
C MET A 643 12.96 -15.35 -10.80
N LEU A 644 12.93 -16.67 -10.62
CA LEU A 644 13.64 -17.34 -9.52
C LEU A 644 15.17 -17.27 -9.66
N GLU A 645 15.65 -17.24 -10.91
CA GLU A 645 17.06 -17.04 -11.23
C GLU A 645 17.51 -15.63 -10.85
N LEU A 646 16.74 -14.61 -11.25
CA LEU A 646 16.99 -13.21 -10.90
C LEU A 646 16.85 -12.96 -9.38
N MET A 647 15.89 -13.63 -8.72
CA MET A 647 15.77 -13.59 -7.25
C MET A 647 17.02 -14.13 -6.57
N THR A 648 17.62 -15.22 -7.09
CA THR A 648 18.84 -15.79 -6.55
C THR A 648 19.97 -14.75 -6.51
N LEU A 649 20.13 -13.98 -7.58
CA LEU A 649 21.09 -12.89 -7.66
C LEU A 649 20.69 -11.72 -6.75
N ALA A 650 19.44 -11.28 -6.76
CA ALA A 650 18.99 -10.17 -5.90
C ALA A 650 19.22 -10.45 -4.40
N ILE A 651 19.00 -11.70 -3.97
CA ILE A 651 19.21 -12.11 -2.58
C ILE A 651 20.69 -12.22 -2.23
N ARG A 652 21.49 -12.92 -3.06
CA ARG A 652 22.90 -13.20 -2.74
C ARG A 652 23.84 -12.05 -3.07
N GLU A 653 23.62 -11.34 -4.16
CA GLU A 653 24.48 -10.23 -4.61
C GLU A 653 24.13 -8.92 -3.88
N ALA A 654 22.84 -8.57 -3.79
CA ALA A 654 22.40 -7.31 -3.23
C ALA A 654 21.85 -7.40 -1.79
N GLY A 655 21.79 -8.60 -1.21
CA GLY A 655 21.36 -8.80 0.17
C GLY A 655 19.85 -8.62 0.40
N LYS A 656 19.01 -8.73 -0.63
CA LYS A 656 17.56 -8.51 -0.51
C LYS A 656 16.84 -9.71 0.09
N SER A 657 15.84 -9.47 0.95
CA SER A 657 14.92 -10.52 1.41
C SER A 657 14.06 -11.05 0.25
N LEU A 658 13.48 -12.25 0.42
CA LEU A 658 12.61 -12.88 -0.59
C LEU A 658 11.49 -11.95 -1.09
N PRO A 659 10.69 -11.27 -0.22
CA PRO A 659 9.66 -10.33 -0.69
C PRO A 659 10.23 -9.17 -1.50
N ASN A 660 11.39 -8.64 -1.11
CA ASN A 660 12.03 -7.51 -1.79
C ASN A 660 12.64 -7.89 -3.13
N ALA A 661 13.12 -9.13 -3.27
CA ALA A 661 13.53 -9.67 -4.55
C ALA A 661 12.32 -9.75 -5.50
N ILE A 662 11.19 -10.33 -5.07
CA ILE A 662 9.96 -10.39 -5.89
C ILE A 662 9.53 -8.99 -6.33
N ALA A 663 9.46 -8.03 -5.39
CA ALA A 663 9.07 -6.66 -5.69
C ALA A 663 9.99 -5.99 -6.72
N GLU A 664 11.30 -6.24 -6.67
CA GLU A 664 12.26 -5.71 -7.63
C GLU A 664 12.09 -6.31 -9.03
N ILE A 665 11.94 -7.63 -9.16
CA ILE A 665 11.69 -8.25 -10.47
C ILE A 665 10.38 -7.68 -11.06
N ARG A 666 9.33 -7.57 -10.23
CA ARG A 666 8.04 -7.00 -10.65
C ARG A 666 8.17 -5.58 -11.16
N GLU A 667 8.90 -4.73 -10.44
CA GLU A 667 9.14 -3.34 -10.85
C GLU A 667 9.90 -3.26 -12.19
N ALA A 668 10.90 -4.13 -12.41
CA ALA A 668 11.61 -4.23 -13.69
C ALA A 668 10.68 -4.63 -14.86
N VAL A 669 9.83 -5.63 -14.64
CA VAL A 669 8.80 -6.09 -15.59
C VAL A 669 7.80 -4.98 -15.90
N ASP A 670 7.36 -4.25 -14.87
CA ASP A 670 6.44 -3.13 -15.04
C ASP A 670 7.06 -1.98 -15.83
N PHE A 671 8.35 -1.64 -15.61
CA PHE A 671 9.04 -0.65 -16.45
C PHE A 671 9.08 -1.04 -17.93
N LEU A 672 9.42 -2.29 -18.22
CA LEU A 672 9.45 -2.80 -19.59
C LEU A 672 8.08 -2.71 -20.26
N ARG A 673 7.03 -3.19 -19.58
CA ARG A 673 5.65 -3.17 -20.11
C ARG A 673 5.10 -1.74 -20.22
N TYR A 674 5.38 -0.87 -19.25
CA TYR A 674 4.93 0.52 -19.27
C TYR A 674 5.56 1.31 -20.42
N TYR A 675 6.89 1.28 -20.57
CA TYR A 675 7.54 2.00 -21.66
C TYR A 675 7.25 1.40 -23.03
N ALA A 676 6.98 0.09 -23.13
CA ALA A 676 6.46 -0.51 -24.34
C ALA A 676 5.07 0.04 -24.73
N ALA A 677 4.15 0.15 -23.76
CA ALA A 677 2.83 0.71 -23.97
C ALA A 677 2.89 2.17 -24.43
N GLU A 678 3.75 2.98 -23.79
CA GLU A 678 3.92 4.41 -24.12
C GLU A 678 4.44 4.64 -25.55
N VAL A 679 5.22 3.73 -26.14
CA VAL A 679 5.77 3.90 -27.50
C VAL A 679 5.08 3.07 -28.57
N GLY A 680 4.33 2.02 -28.21
CA GLY A 680 3.83 1.02 -29.15
C GLY A 680 2.95 1.58 -30.28
N SER A 681 2.24 2.70 -30.02
CA SER A 681 1.44 3.43 -31.01
C SER A 681 1.88 4.88 -31.22
N ALA A 682 3.01 5.28 -30.62
CA ALA A 682 3.51 6.65 -30.71
C ALA A 682 4.21 6.91 -32.05
N PRO A 683 4.25 8.18 -32.54
CA PRO A 683 5.07 8.53 -33.68
C PRO A 683 6.56 8.29 -33.38
N ASN A 684 7.34 7.94 -34.40
CA ASN A 684 8.78 7.73 -34.27
C ASN A 684 9.53 9.06 -34.17
N THR A 685 9.45 9.71 -33.00
CA THR A 685 10.21 10.93 -32.69
C THR A 685 11.71 10.64 -32.72
N LEU A 686 12.51 11.62 -33.17
CA LEU A 686 13.97 11.49 -33.25
C LEU A 686 14.60 11.26 -31.88
N ALA A 687 15.40 10.19 -31.71
CA ALA A 687 16.22 9.96 -30.53
C ALA A 687 17.37 10.97 -30.38
N LEU A 688 17.97 11.00 -29.19
CA LEU A 688 19.17 11.78 -28.91
C LEU A 688 20.41 11.19 -29.59
N GLY A 689 20.55 9.86 -29.60
CA GLY A 689 21.75 9.14 -30.04
C GLY A 689 22.23 8.17 -28.95
N PRO A 690 23.54 7.99 -28.74
CA PRO A 690 24.06 7.23 -27.60
C PRO A 690 23.70 7.86 -26.26
N VAL A 691 23.08 7.09 -25.37
CA VAL A 691 22.71 7.48 -24.01
C VAL A 691 23.41 6.58 -23.00
N THR A 692 24.04 7.20 -22.01
CA THR A 692 24.70 6.46 -20.92
C THR A 692 23.71 6.29 -19.76
N CYS A 693 23.50 5.04 -19.32
CA CYS A 693 22.66 4.70 -18.17
C CYS A 693 23.56 4.25 -17.01
N ILE A 694 23.52 4.98 -15.89
CA ILE A 694 24.29 4.68 -14.68
C ILE A 694 23.30 4.39 -13.55
N SER A 695 23.28 3.14 -13.10
CA SER A 695 22.32 2.64 -12.11
C SER A 695 22.95 2.37 -10.74
N PRO A 696 22.16 2.43 -9.66
CA PRO A 696 22.63 2.20 -8.30
C PRO A 696 22.58 0.71 -7.92
N TRP A 697 23.21 0.36 -6.82
CA TRP A 697 23.28 -1.01 -6.30
C TRP A 697 22.03 -1.45 -5.53
N ASN A 698 21.18 -0.52 -5.10
CA ASN A 698 20.08 -0.81 -4.18
C ASN A 698 18.80 -1.27 -4.90
N PHE A 699 18.66 -0.97 -6.19
CA PHE A 699 17.70 -1.57 -7.12
C PHE A 699 18.45 -2.00 -8.37
N PRO A 700 19.31 -3.02 -8.24
CA PRO A 700 20.28 -3.36 -9.27
C PRO A 700 19.64 -3.96 -10.53
N LEU A 701 18.39 -4.41 -10.46
CA LEU A 701 17.60 -4.86 -11.60
C LEU A 701 16.55 -3.83 -12.01
N ALA A 702 15.72 -3.35 -11.09
CA ALA A 702 14.56 -2.51 -11.44
C ALA A 702 14.96 -1.16 -12.04
N ILE A 703 15.78 -0.37 -11.33
CA ILE A 703 16.21 0.93 -11.82
C ILE A 703 17.13 0.78 -13.03
N PHE A 704 18.04 -0.21 -13.01
CA PHE A 704 18.87 -0.54 -14.18
C PHE A 704 18.02 -0.76 -15.43
N THR A 705 17.02 -1.64 -15.33
CA THR A 705 16.11 -1.97 -16.43
C THR A 705 15.26 -0.78 -16.84
N GLY A 706 14.73 -0.01 -15.89
CA GLY A 706 13.91 1.17 -16.17
C GLY A 706 14.66 2.22 -16.99
N GLN A 707 15.90 2.55 -16.62
CA GLN A 707 16.73 3.50 -17.36
C GLN A 707 17.03 2.99 -18.78
N VAL A 708 17.47 1.73 -18.89
CA VAL A 708 17.85 1.10 -20.17
C VAL A 708 16.63 0.99 -21.10
N ALA A 709 15.51 0.49 -20.59
CA ALA A 709 14.27 0.30 -21.33
C ALA A 709 13.72 1.62 -21.87
N ALA A 710 13.72 2.68 -21.05
CA ALA A 710 13.27 4.00 -21.48
C ALA A 710 14.10 4.56 -22.65
N ALA A 711 15.43 4.47 -22.56
CA ALA A 711 16.33 4.94 -23.61
C ALA A 711 16.13 4.15 -24.92
N LEU A 712 16.07 2.82 -24.83
CA LEU A 712 15.81 1.93 -25.97
C LEU A 712 14.44 2.20 -26.60
N ALA A 713 13.38 2.34 -25.80
CA ALA A 713 12.03 2.61 -26.27
C ALA A 713 11.97 3.93 -27.05
N ALA A 714 12.67 4.96 -26.58
CA ALA A 714 12.80 6.26 -27.24
C ALA A 714 13.67 6.25 -28.50
N GLY A 715 14.26 5.10 -28.89
CA GLY A 715 15.09 4.95 -30.10
C GLY A 715 16.58 5.23 -29.90
N ASN A 716 17.03 5.40 -28.64
CA ASN A 716 18.44 5.63 -28.32
C ASN A 716 19.18 4.29 -28.22
N VAL A 717 20.47 4.30 -28.55
CA VAL A 717 21.38 3.20 -28.22
C VAL A 717 21.99 3.47 -26.84
N VAL A 718 22.27 2.42 -26.08
CA VAL A 718 22.52 2.49 -24.65
C VAL A 718 23.90 1.94 -24.28
N LEU A 719 24.60 2.71 -23.44
CA LEU A 719 25.84 2.32 -22.77
C LEU A 719 25.52 2.15 -21.29
N ALA A 720 25.31 0.90 -20.87
CA ALA A 720 24.81 0.56 -19.55
C ALA A 720 25.97 0.29 -18.56
N LYS A 721 26.09 1.13 -17.54
CA LYS A 721 27.10 1.02 -16.47
C LYS A 721 26.38 0.73 -15.14
N PRO A 722 26.41 -0.52 -14.64
CA PRO A 722 25.82 -0.84 -13.33
C PRO A 722 26.70 -0.36 -12.17
N ALA A 723 26.15 -0.35 -10.96
CA ALA A 723 26.95 -0.18 -9.75
C ALA A 723 27.96 -1.34 -9.56
N GLU A 724 29.12 -1.02 -8.99
CA GLU A 724 30.25 -1.95 -8.83
C GLU A 724 29.92 -3.13 -7.91
N GLN A 725 28.98 -2.92 -6.98
CA GLN A 725 28.53 -3.92 -6.02
C GLN A 725 27.59 -4.98 -6.64
N THR A 726 26.96 -4.68 -7.78
CA THR A 726 25.86 -5.51 -8.33
C THR A 726 25.94 -5.78 -9.83
N PRO A 727 27.10 -6.19 -10.38
CA PRO A 727 27.28 -6.38 -11.81
C PRO A 727 26.61 -7.65 -12.38
N LEU A 728 26.41 -8.71 -11.58
CA LEU A 728 25.95 -10.02 -12.05
C LEU A 728 24.48 -9.98 -12.47
N ILE A 729 23.60 -9.42 -11.63
CA ILE A 729 22.17 -9.29 -11.97
C ILE A 729 21.95 -8.37 -13.16
N ALA A 730 22.73 -7.29 -13.26
CA ALA A 730 22.68 -6.37 -14.39
C ALA A 730 23.18 -7.04 -15.68
N PHE A 731 24.25 -7.84 -15.60
CA PHE A 731 24.73 -8.66 -16.73
C PHE A 731 23.64 -9.62 -17.21
N ARG A 732 23.00 -10.36 -16.30
CA ARG A 732 21.93 -11.30 -16.64
C ARG A 732 20.72 -10.59 -17.27
N ALA A 733 20.37 -9.41 -16.78
CA ALA A 733 19.33 -8.58 -17.38
C ALA A 733 19.65 -8.20 -18.84
N VAL A 734 20.91 -7.85 -19.14
CA VAL A 734 21.34 -7.53 -20.51
C VAL A 734 21.31 -8.76 -21.42
N GLU A 735 21.70 -9.93 -20.93
CA GLU A 735 21.56 -11.18 -21.71
C GLU A 735 20.10 -11.44 -22.10
N LEU A 736 19.17 -11.30 -21.16
CA LEU A 736 17.74 -11.48 -21.41
C LEU A 736 17.19 -10.40 -22.36
N LEU A 737 17.66 -9.15 -22.28
CA LEU A 737 17.32 -8.10 -23.24
C LEU A 737 17.81 -8.43 -24.66
N HIS A 738 19.01 -9.02 -24.79
CA HIS A 738 19.50 -9.50 -26.08
C HIS A 738 18.69 -10.66 -26.62
N GLU A 739 18.34 -11.62 -25.77
CA GLU A 739 17.47 -12.74 -26.12
C GLU A 739 16.07 -12.26 -26.57
N ALA A 740 15.56 -11.19 -25.96
CA ALA A 740 14.31 -10.54 -26.37
C ALA A 740 14.38 -9.85 -27.75
N GLY A 741 15.57 -9.76 -28.35
CA GLY A 741 15.81 -9.20 -29.68
C GLY A 741 16.37 -7.78 -29.68
N ILE A 742 16.88 -7.26 -28.55
CA ILE A 742 17.63 -6.00 -28.55
C ILE A 742 19.03 -6.25 -29.12
N PRO A 743 19.43 -5.60 -30.23
CA PRO A 743 20.76 -5.80 -30.82
C PRO A 743 21.90 -5.44 -29.87
N ARG A 744 23.01 -6.17 -29.92
CA ARG A 744 24.23 -5.85 -29.13
C ARG A 744 24.78 -4.46 -29.37
N ALA A 745 24.62 -3.91 -30.57
CA ALA A 745 25.03 -2.53 -30.84
C ALA A 745 24.05 -1.48 -30.30
N ALA A 746 22.80 -1.86 -30.02
CA ALA A 746 21.80 -0.99 -29.40
C ALA A 746 21.92 -0.96 -27.86
N LEU A 747 22.43 -2.02 -27.24
CA LEU A 747 22.65 -2.10 -25.79
C LEU A 747 24.00 -2.74 -25.51
N GLN A 748 24.92 -2.00 -24.89
CA GLN A 748 26.22 -2.52 -24.49
C GLN A 748 26.42 -2.40 -22.98
N PHE A 749 26.94 -3.45 -22.37
CA PHE A 749 27.16 -3.56 -20.92
C PHE A 749 28.63 -3.32 -20.57
N LEU A 750 28.86 -2.36 -19.69
CA LEU A 750 30.19 -1.87 -19.29
C LEU A 750 30.31 -1.89 -17.76
N PRO A 751 30.58 -3.05 -17.14
CA PRO A 751 30.83 -3.12 -15.70
C PRO A 751 32.16 -2.45 -15.37
N GLY A 752 32.29 -1.77 -14.24
CA GLY A 752 33.58 -1.24 -13.79
C GLY A 752 33.50 0.01 -12.93
N ARG A 753 34.67 0.58 -12.62
CA ARG A 753 34.80 1.72 -11.71
C ARG A 753 34.20 3.01 -12.26
N GLY A 754 33.52 3.77 -11.40
CA GLY A 754 32.92 5.07 -11.76
C GLY A 754 33.93 6.07 -12.31
N GLU A 755 35.14 6.11 -11.76
CA GLU A 755 36.24 7.01 -12.16
C GLU A 755 36.88 6.68 -13.51
N VAL A 756 36.71 5.45 -14.01
CA VAL A 756 37.24 5.01 -15.30
C VAL A 756 36.11 4.92 -16.32
N VAL A 757 35.17 4.00 -16.12
CA VAL A 757 34.09 3.71 -17.06
C VAL A 757 33.05 4.82 -17.04
N GLY A 758 32.56 5.19 -15.85
CA GLY A 758 31.53 6.23 -15.71
C GLY A 758 32.01 7.59 -16.24
N ALA A 759 33.20 8.02 -15.81
CA ALA A 759 33.81 9.26 -16.27
C ALA A 759 34.16 9.23 -17.77
N GLY A 760 34.70 8.11 -18.28
CA GLY A 760 35.01 7.95 -19.70
C GLY A 760 33.79 8.13 -20.59
N LEU A 761 32.65 7.54 -20.20
CA LEU A 761 31.38 7.69 -20.91
C LEU A 761 30.81 9.11 -20.80
N CYS A 762 30.74 9.68 -19.59
CA CYS A 762 30.16 11.01 -19.38
C CYS A 762 30.98 12.14 -20.04
N ASN A 763 32.28 11.95 -20.24
CA ASN A 763 33.16 12.97 -20.83
C ASN A 763 33.28 12.88 -22.36
N ASP A 764 32.73 11.86 -23.02
CA ASP A 764 32.90 11.66 -24.47
C ASP A 764 31.81 12.33 -25.33
N ALA A 765 32.23 13.10 -26.34
CA ALA A 765 31.38 13.89 -27.23
C ALA A 765 30.28 13.09 -27.97
N ARG A 766 30.45 11.78 -28.14
CA ARG A 766 29.47 10.90 -28.80
C ARG A 766 28.23 10.65 -27.93
N VAL A 767 28.37 10.70 -26.61
CA VAL A 767 27.24 10.55 -25.68
C VAL A 767 26.37 11.80 -25.75
N LYS A 768 25.08 11.60 -26.05
CA LYS A 768 24.08 12.65 -26.27
C LYS A 768 23.06 12.76 -25.13
N GLY A 769 23.15 11.94 -24.10
CA GLY A 769 22.36 12.06 -22.88
C GLY A 769 22.87 11.14 -21.78
N VAL A 770 22.58 11.48 -20.53
CA VAL A 770 22.91 10.65 -19.36
C VAL A 770 21.67 10.47 -18.50
N ILE A 771 21.38 9.22 -18.14
CA ILE A 771 20.44 8.86 -17.09
C ILE A 771 21.26 8.35 -15.91
N PHE A 772 21.15 9.01 -14.77
CA PHE A 772 21.89 8.69 -13.55
C PHE A 772 20.91 8.50 -12.39
N THR A 773 21.13 7.46 -11.61
CA THR A 773 20.50 7.33 -10.29
C THR A 773 21.55 6.96 -9.26
N GLY A 774 21.67 7.75 -8.19
CA GLY A 774 22.71 7.59 -7.17
C GLY A 774 22.80 8.78 -6.22
N SER A 775 23.98 9.05 -5.65
CA SER A 775 24.14 10.15 -4.69
C SER A 775 24.10 11.54 -5.35
N THR A 776 23.64 12.54 -4.59
CA THR A 776 23.63 13.94 -5.04
C THR A 776 25.03 14.44 -5.38
N GLU A 777 26.05 14.00 -4.65
CA GLU A 777 27.44 14.35 -4.88
C GLU A 777 27.95 13.89 -6.25
N VAL A 778 27.67 12.63 -6.63
CA VAL A 778 28.07 12.09 -7.94
C VAL A 778 27.25 12.73 -9.06
N ALA A 779 25.95 12.97 -8.86
CA ALA A 779 25.13 13.69 -9.82
C ALA A 779 25.69 15.10 -10.11
N GLN A 780 26.16 15.82 -9.09
CA GLN A 780 26.79 17.13 -9.26
C GLN A 780 28.11 17.06 -10.05
N LEU A 781 28.92 16.01 -9.84
CA LEU A 781 30.13 15.79 -10.64
C LEU A 781 29.79 15.56 -12.12
N ILE A 782 28.81 14.70 -12.41
CA ILE A 782 28.32 14.45 -13.78
C ILE A 782 27.79 15.74 -14.39
N ASN A 783 26.95 16.49 -13.66
CA ASN A 783 26.38 17.76 -14.12
C ASN A 783 27.47 18.78 -14.50
N ARG A 784 28.51 18.93 -13.68
CA ARG A 784 29.65 19.82 -13.98
C ARG A 784 30.41 19.41 -15.22
N SER A 785 30.63 18.10 -15.43
CA SER A 785 31.28 17.59 -16.63
C SER A 785 30.42 17.84 -17.88
N LEU A 786 29.13 17.52 -17.82
CA LEU A 786 28.20 17.72 -18.93
C LEU A 786 27.99 19.20 -19.25
N ALA A 787 27.98 20.09 -18.26
CA ALA A 787 27.85 21.53 -18.49
C ALA A 787 29.07 22.10 -19.23
N LYS A 788 30.29 21.67 -18.87
CA LYS A 788 31.51 22.05 -19.61
C LYS A 788 31.48 21.54 -21.05
N ARG A 789 31.03 20.31 -21.26
CA ARG A 789 30.85 19.74 -22.59
C ARG A 789 29.80 20.47 -23.41
N ALA A 790 28.61 20.68 -22.85
CA ALA A 790 27.52 21.40 -23.49
C ALA A 790 27.95 22.80 -23.96
N ALA A 791 28.76 23.50 -23.15
CA ALA A 791 29.35 24.79 -23.51
C ALA A 791 30.35 24.69 -24.67
N ALA A 792 31.24 23.68 -24.65
CA ALA A 792 32.27 23.49 -25.69
C ALA A 792 31.68 22.97 -27.02
N GLU A 793 30.67 22.11 -26.95
CA GLU A 793 30.01 21.48 -28.10
C GLU A 793 28.84 22.32 -28.65
N HIS A 794 28.46 23.41 -27.97
CA HIS A 794 27.26 24.21 -28.27
C HIS A 794 25.99 23.36 -28.41
N ALA A 795 25.76 22.45 -27.44
CA ALA A 795 24.67 21.48 -27.49
C ALA A 795 23.93 21.35 -26.14
N ASP A 796 22.61 21.12 -26.18
CA ASP A 796 21.86 20.67 -25.00
C ASP A 796 22.10 19.16 -24.80
N ILE A 797 22.82 18.80 -23.73
CA ILE A 797 23.05 17.41 -23.33
C ILE A 797 22.13 17.08 -22.15
N PRO A 798 21.07 16.28 -22.35
CA PRO A 798 20.16 15.93 -21.28
C PRO A 798 20.84 15.13 -20.16
N LEU A 799 20.63 15.58 -18.93
CA LEU A 799 20.86 14.81 -17.72
C LEU A 799 19.51 14.58 -17.03
N ILE A 800 19.17 13.31 -16.83
CA ILE A 800 18.14 12.88 -15.87
C ILE A 800 18.92 12.36 -14.66
N ALA A 801 18.86 13.07 -13.55
CA ALA A 801 19.53 12.66 -12.31
C ALA A 801 18.48 12.49 -11.22
N GLU A 802 18.27 11.25 -10.80
CA GLU A 802 17.43 10.90 -9.63
C GLU A 802 18.35 10.60 -8.44
N THR A 803 18.15 11.29 -7.33
CA THR A 803 19.09 11.28 -6.20
C THR A 803 18.40 10.98 -4.88
N GLY A 804 19.14 11.13 -3.77
CA GLY A 804 18.68 10.81 -2.42
C GLY A 804 17.55 11.69 -1.87
N GLY A 805 17.08 11.35 -0.68
CA GLY A 805 16.02 12.10 0.01
C GLY A 805 16.23 12.17 1.53
N GLN A 806 15.80 13.27 2.13
CA GLN A 806 15.59 13.38 3.58
C GLN A 806 14.10 13.16 3.90
N ASN A 807 13.61 11.95 3.58
CA ASN A 807 12.17 11.68 3.55
C ASN A 807 11.56 11.73 4.95
N ALA A 808 10.38 12.35 5.03
CA ALA A 808 9.68 12.57 6.28
C ALA A 808 8.33 11.83 6.30
N MET A 809 7.81 11.58 7.50
CA MET A 809 6.42 11.18 7.72
C MET A 809 5.85 12.05 8.84
N ILE A 810 4.75 12.75 8.56
CA ILE A 810 4.05 13.60 9.54
C ILE A 810 2.84 12.83 10.07
N VAL A 811 2.76 12.68 11.37
CA VAL A 811 1.69 11.95 12.06
C VAL A 811 1.03 12.85 13.09
N ASP A 812 -0.27 13.10 12.89
CA ASP A 812 -1.09 13.82 13.86
C ASP A 812 -1.84 12.88 14.82
N SER A 813 -2.47 13.45 15.84
CA SER A 813 -3.19 12.72 16.88
C SER A 813 -4.49 12.03 16.43
N SER A 814 -4.95 12.25 15.18
CA SER A 814 -6.11 11.55 14.60
C SER A 814 -5.76 10.19 14.00
N SER A 815 -4.48 9.89 13.89
CA SER A 815 -3.97 8.67 13.27
C SER A 815 -4.12 7.44 14.17
N LEU A 816 -4.26 6.26 13.56
CA LEU A 816 -4.23 4.99 14.29
C LEU A 816 -2.78 4.59 14.58
N PRO A 817 -2.32 4.53 15.85
CA PRO A 817 -0.93 4.25 16.19
C PRO A 817 -0.41 2.94 15.62
N GLU A 818 -1.27 1.92 15.54
CA GLU A 818 -0.91 0.59 15.05
C GLU A 818 -0.52 0.63 13.57
N GLN A 819 -1.31 1.31 12.73
CA GLN A 819 -1.00 1.53 11.32
C GLN A 819 0.28 2.37 11.16
N VAL A 820 0.40 3.46 11.93
CA VAL A 820 1.59 4.33 11.89
C VAL A 820 2.86 3.54 12.20
N VAL A 821 2.86 2.69 13.22
CA VAL A 821 4.03 1.91 13.62
C VAL A 821 4.41 0.90 12.52
N GLN A 822 3.44 0.19 11.96
CA GLN A 822 3.68 -0.75 10.87
C GLN A 822 4.26 -0.04 9.64
N ASP A 823 3.66 1.08 9.23
CA ASP A 823 4.09 1.85 8.07
C ASP A 823 5.45 2.52 8.29
N ALA A 824 5.74 3.00 9.50
CA ALA A 824 7.04 3.56 9.85
C ALA A 824 8.14 2.50 9.84
N ILE A 825 7.89 1.31 10.42
CA ILE A 825 8.85 0.18 10.40
C ILE A 825 9.13 -0.26 8.97
N SER A 826 8.07 -0.51 8.18
CA SER A 826 8.20 -0.88 6.77
C SER A 826 8.96 0.18 5.98
N SER A 827 8.66 1.46 6.20
CA SER A 827 9.30 2.54 5.45
C SER A 827 10.76 2.78 5.85
N ALA A 828 11.12 2.61 7.12
CA ALA A 828 12.45 2.95 7.62
C ALA A 828 13.45 1.79 7.52
N PHE A 829 12.99 0.56 7.74
CA PHE A 829 13.89 -0.58 7.96
C PHE A 829 13.84 -1.62 6.85
N ASP A 830 12.78 -1.68 6.03
CA ASP A 830 12.75 -2.58 4.88
C ASP A 830 13.99 -2.40 3.99
N SER A 831 14.53 -3.51 3.49
CA SER A 831 15.79 -3.54 2.72
C SER A 831 16.97 -2.89 3.49
N ALA A 832 16.98 -3.03 4.82
CA ALA A 832 17.92 -2.34 5.72
C ALA A 832 17.91 -0.81 5.53
N GLY A 833 16.77 -0.21 5.20
CA GLY A 833 16.65 1.24 4.94
C GLY A 833 17.40 1.73 3.70
N GLN A 834 17.84 0.82 2.81
CA GLN A 834 18.61 1.13 1.61
C GLN A 834 17.72 1.46 0.40
N ARG A 835 16.57 2.11 0.65
CA ARG A 835 15.73 2.67 -0.41
C ARG A 835 15.90 4.18 -0.42
N CYS A 836 15.97 4.80 -1.59
CA CYS A 836 15.94 6.27 -1.70
C CYS A 836 14.63 6.84 -1.13
N SER A 837 13.55 6.07 -1.14
CA SER A 837 12.24 6.42 -0.56
C SER A 837 12.11 6.13 0.94
N ALA A 838 13.12 5.55 1.59
CA ALA A 838 13.01 5.10 2.98
C ALA A 838 12.77 6.27 3.94
N LEU A 839 11.97 6.02 4.98
CA LEU A 839 11.65 7.00 6.01
C LEU A 839 12.91 7.34 6.83
N ARG A 840 13.31 8.61 6.78
CA ARG A 840 14.47 9.13 7.53
C ARG A 840 14.05 9.85 8.80
N VAL A 841 12.92 10.55 8.76
CA VAL A 841 12.45 11.42 9.86
C VAL A 841 10.95 11.25 10.10
N LEU A 842 10.59 10.71 11.26
CA LEU A 842 9.21 10.60 11.73
C LEU A 842 8.87 11.79 12.63
N PHE A 843 7.97 12.65 12.17
CA PHE A 843 7.40 13.74 12.96
C PHE A 843 6.14 13.26 13.68
N LEU A 844 6.18 13.24 15.01
CA LEU A 844 5.05 12.85 15.86
C LEU A 844 4.48 14.07 16.58
N GLN A 845 3.17 14.25 16.49
CA GLN A 845 2.49 15.23 17.34
C GLN A 845 2.72 14.87 18.82
N GLU A 846 3.07 15.88 19.61
CA GLU A 846 3.50 15.73 21.02
C GLU A 846 2.51 14.89 21.86
N ASP A 847 1.20 15.06 21.63
CA ASP A 847 0.12 14.40 22.37
C ASP A 847 0.10 12.86 22.26
N ILE A 848 0.65 12.31 21.16
CA ILE A 848 0.68 10.85 20.91
C ILE A 848 2.10 10.26 20.91
N ALA A 849 3.13 11.11 20.92
CA ALA A 849 4.51 10.71 20.67
C ALA A 849 4.99 9.59 21.61
N ASP A 850 4.75 9.71 22.92
CA ASP A 850 5.24 8.73 23.89
C ASP A 850 4.59 7.34 23.73
N LYS A 851 3.28 7.28 23.45
CA LYS A 851 2.57 6.02 23.19
C LYS A 851 3.11 5.37 21.91
N THR A 852 3.16 6.14 20.82
CA THR A 852 3.62 5.65 19.52
C THR A 852 5.08 5.21 19.54
N ILE A 853 5.98 5.96 20.19
CA ILE A 853 7.41 5.59 20.32
C ILE A 853 7.57 4.28 21.13
N ARG A 854 6.77 4.08 22.19
CA ARG A 854 6.81 2.81 22.95
C ARG A 854 6.36 1.63 22.10
N THR A 855 5.23 1.74 21.41
CA THR A 855 4.73 0.69 20.51
C THR A 855 5.71 0.42 19.37
N LEU A 856 6.30 1.47 18.79
CA LEU A 856 7.34 1.38 17.77
C LEU A 856 8.54 0.56 18.26
N LYS A 857 9.11 0.88 19.42
CA LYS A 857 10.26 0.14 19.98
C LYS A 857 9.90 -1.33 20.25
N GLY A 858 8.71 -1.60 20.75
CA GLY A 858 8.22 -2.96 20.97
C GLY A 858 8.08 -3.74 19.67
N ALA A 859 7.50 -3.14 18.63
CA ALA A 859 7.33 -3.79 17.34
C ALA A 859 8.68 -3.98 16.61
N MET A 860 9.60 -3.03 16.76
CA MET A 860 10.98 -3.18 16.28
C MET A 860 11.69 -4.37 16.92
N ALA A 861 11.47 -4.63 18.21
CA ALA A 861 12.11 -5.76 18.92
C ALA A 861 11.73 -7.12 18.33
N GLU A 862 10.64 -7.18 17.56
CA GLU A 862 10.16 -8.39 16.92
C GLU A 862 10.79 -8.67 15.55
N LEU A 863 11.59 -7.75 15.01
CA LEU A 863 12.26 -7.89 13.71
C LEU A 863 13.43 -8.88 13.80
N LYS A 864 13.55 -9.74 12.80
CA LYS A 864 14.66 -10.68 12.63
C LYS A 864 15.71 -10.11 11.67
N ILE A 865 16.89 -9.86 12.21
CA ILE A 865 18.08 -9.48 11.44
C ILE A 865 18.83 -10.76 11.09
N GLY A 866 19.26 -10.93 9.84
CA GLY A 866 19.99 -12.13 9.47
C GLY A 866 20.27 -12.26 7.97
N SER A 867 20.74 -13.43 7.58
CA SER A 867 20.95 -13.76 6.17
C SER A 867 19.61 -13.75 5.42
N PRO A 868 19.53 -13.07 4.25
CA PRO A 868 18.29 -12.94 3.50
C PRO A 868 17.93 -14.20 2.70
N ASP A 869 18.76 -15.24 2.73
CA ASP A 869 18.49 -16.56 2.16
C ASP A 869 17.51 -17.40 3.00
N ARG A 870 16.75 -16.77 3.89
CA ARG A 870 15.75 -17.38 4.79
C ARG A 870 14.46 -16.58 4.75
N LEU A 871 13.32 -17.25 4.88
CA LEU A 871 12.02 -16.59 4.89
C LEU A 871 11.76 -15.81 6.20
N VAL A 872 12.36 -16.28 7.30
CA VAL A 872 12.23 -15.65 8.63
C VAL A 872 12.93 -14.30 8.74
N THR A 873 13.79 -13.93 7.80
CA THR A 873 14.61 -12.71 7.87
C THR A 873 13.82 -11.49 7.40
N ASP A 874 13.66 -10.50 8.28
CA ASP A 874 13.05 -9.22 7.94
C ASP A 874 14.09 -8.21 7.43
N ILE A 875 15.27 -8.16 8.08
CA ILE A 875 16.31 -7.17 7.82
C ILE A 875 17.60 -7.87 7.40
N GLY A 876 17.99 -7.65 6.14
CA GLY A 876 19.24 -8.12 5.55
C GLY A 876 20.46 -7.24 5.89
N PRO A 877 21.59 -7.47 5.23
CA PRO A 877 22.81 -6.68 5.41
C PRO A 877 22.70 -5.30 4.72
N VAL A 878 23.61 -4.40 5.07
CA VAL A 878 23.97 -3.27 4.21
C VAL A 878 24.98 -3.71 3.16
N ILE A 879 25.03 -3.02 2.02
CA ILE A 879 25.69 -3.52 0.80
C ILE A 879 27.20 -3.79 0.94
N ASP A 880 27.92 -2.97 1.71
CA ASP A 880 29.37 -3.10 1.86
C ASP A 880 29.88 -2.53 3.20
N ALA A 881 31.19 -2.69 3.41
CA ALA A 881 31.85 -2.27 4.65
C ALA A 881 31.93 -0.74 4.79
N GLU A 882 32.00 0.00 3.69
CA GLU A 882 32.03 1.46 3.71
C GLU A 882 30.67 2.01 4.18
N ALA A 883 29.57 1.49 3.62
CA ALA A 883 28.22 1.81 4.07
C ALA A 883 28.04 1.48 5.56
N GLN A 884 28.49 0.29 5.99
CA GLN A 884 28.43 -0.11 7.40
C GLN A 884 29.17 0.87 8.32
N GLN A 885 30.41 1.23 7.98
CA GLN A 885 31.24 2.12 8.80
C GLN A 885 30.63 3.52 8.90
N ASN A 886 30.17 4.08 7.77
CA ASN A 886 29.55 5.40 7.73
C ASN A 886 28.26 5.45 8.58
N LEU A 887 27.43 4.41 8.51
CA LEU A 887 26.20 4.31 9.29
C LEU A 887 26.47 4.18 10.79
N LEU A 888 27.41 3.31 11.18
CA LEU A 888 27.79 3.15 12.59
C LEU A 888 28.39 4.44 13.17
N ALA A 889 29.21 5.16 12.39
CA ALA A 889 29.77 6.44 12.79
C ALA A 889 28.70 7.51 12.98
N HIS A 890 27.69 7.58 12.09
CA HIS A 890 26.53 8.46 12.24
C HIS A 890 25.76 8.14 13.53
N ILE A 891 25.39 6.87 13.73
CA ILE A 891 24.67 6.41 14.92
C ILE A 891 25.40 6.83 16.19
N GLU A 892 26.70 6.55 16.28
CA GLU A 892 27.49 6.86 17.47
C GLU A 892 27.65 8.37 17.70
N THR A 893 27.75 9.15 16.63
CA THR A 893 27.85 10.62 16.73
C THR A 893 26.54 11.23 17.20
N THR A 894 25.43 10.90 16.56
CA THR A 894 24.12 11.46 16.88
C THR A 894 23.61 10.98 18.24
N ARG A 895 23.93 9.75 18.67
CA ARG A 895 23.56 9.24 20.00
C ARG A 895 24.05 10.12 21.15
N LYS A 896 25.17 10.84 20.98
CA LYS A 896 25.73 11.75 22.01
C LYS A 896 24.86 12.97 22.26
N THR A 897 24.08 13.41 21.27
CA THR A 897 23.21 14.60 21.35
C THR A 897 21.73 14.26 21.33
N ALA A 898 21.36 13.04 20.93
CA ALA A 898 19.98 12.57 20.88
C ALA A 898 19.27 12.70 22.25
N VAL A 899 17.99 13.04 22.20
CA VAL A 899 17.11 13.06 23.38
C VAL A 899 16.92 11.64 23.91
N ASN A 900 16.80 10.68 23.01
CA ASN A 900 16.66 9.26 23.31
C ASN A 900 17.21 8.44 22.14
N SER A 901 17.63 7.20 22.41
CA SER A 901 18.04 6.27 21.35
C SER A 901 17.58 4.85 21.67
N PHE A 902 17.32 4.08 20.62
CA PHE A 902 17.02 2.66 20.70
C PHE A 902 17.61 1.96 19.49
N SER A 903 18.42 0.92 19.71
CA SER A 903 18.99 0.09 18.66
C SER A 903 18.75 -1.37 19.01
N LEU A 904 18.44 -2.19 18.01
CA LEU A 904 18.44 -3.64 18.19
C LEU A 904 19.88 -4.16 18.41
N GLY A 905 20.00 -5.32 19.05
CA GLY A 905 21.25 -6.06 19.08
C GLY A 905 21.49 -6.77 17.75
N LEU A 906 22.74 -6.83 17.29
CA LEU A 906 23.11 -7.72 16.19
C LEU A 906 23.25 -9.15 16.72
N PRO A 907 22.63 -10.15 16.06
CA PRO A 907 22.83 -11.55 16.41
C PRO A 907 24.31 -11.96 16.29
N SER A 908 24.78 -12.88 17.14
CA SER A 908 26.19 -13.30 17.15
C SER A 908 26.58 -14.17 15.95
N ASP A 909 25.60 -14.73 15.25
CA ASP A 909 25.76 -15.61 14.09
C ASP A 909 25.81 -14.85 12.75
N VAL A 910 25.60 -13.53 12.74
CA VAL A 910 25.80 -12.72 11.52
C VAL A 910 27.28 -12.50 11.23
N ASN A 911 27.71 -12.75 9.99
CA ASN A 911 29.11 -12.67 9.56
C ASN A 911 29.33 -11.79 8.30
N GLY A 912 28.29 -11.05 7.92
CA GLY A 912 28.30 -10.06 6.84
C GLY A 912 28.45 -8.62 7.32
N THR A 913 28.05 -7.67 6.48
CA THR A 913 28.00 -6.23 6.77
C THR A 913 26.61 -5.84 7.26
N PHE A 914 26.36 -5.92 8.57
CA PHE A 914 25.06 -5.58 9.17
C PHE A 914 25.12 -4.30 9.99
N VAL A 915 24.02 -3.55 10.00
CA VAL A 915 23.80 -2.39 10.86
C VAL A 915 22.50 -2.60 11.63
N PRO A 916 22.48 -2.40 12.96
CA PRO A 916 21.26 -2.64 13.71
C PRO A 916 20.20 -1.58 13.39
N PRO A 917 18.93 -1.97 13.14
CA PRO A 917 17.81 -1.03 13.10
C PRO A 917 17.83 -0.12 14.32
N THR A 918 17.85 1.19 14.06
CA THR A 918 18.12 2.21 15.08
C THR A 918 17.13 3.36 14.97
N VAL A 919 16.60 3.79 16.11
CA VAL A 919 15.78 4.99 16.29
C VAL A 919 16.53 6.01 17.13
N LEU A 920 16.67 7.24 16.61
CA LEU A 920 17.32 8.36 17.28
C LEU A 920 16.33 9.52 17.41
N GLU A 921 15.97 9.87 18.64
CA GLU A 921 15.12 11.04 18.88
C GLU A 921 15.99 12.30 18.89
N ILE A 922 15.74 13.22 17.95
CA ILE A 922 16.52 14.46 17.76
C ILE A 922 15.63 15.69 17.98
N ARG A 923 16.23 16.88 18.15
CA ARG A 923 15.46 18.09 18.49
C ARG A 923 14.98 18.86 17.26
N SER A 924 15.70 18.75 16.16
CA SER A 924 15.37 19.47 14.93
C SER A 924 15.92 18.75 13.70
N LEU A 925 15.23 18.93 12.56
CA LEU A 925 15.68 18.42 11.27
C LEU A 925 17.06 18.98 10.88
N ASN A 926 17.42 20.17 11.37
CA ASN A 926 18.70 20.83 11.08
C ASN A 926 19.93 20.09 11.66
N GLU A 927 19.73 19.11 12.55
CA GLU A 927 20.80 18.23 13.02
C GLU A 927 21.26 17.25 11.91
N LEU A 928 20.47 17.09 10.84
CA LEU A 928 20.77 16.22 9.71
C LEU A 928 21.25 17.05 8.50
N SER A 929 22.55 16.95 8.20
CA SER A 929 23.17 17.67 7.07
C SER A 929 23.18 16.90 5.75
N LYS A 930 23.07 15.57 5.81
CA LYS A 930 23.12 14.64 4.67
C LYS A 930 22.11 13.52 4.84
N GLU A 931 21.86 12.79 3.76
CA GLU A 931 21.10 11.54 3.83
C GLU A 931 21.90 10.46 4.57
N VAL A 932 21.20 9.67 5.39
CA VAL A 932 21.75 8.50 6.09
C VAL A 932 21.14 7.25 5.46
N PHE A 933 21.88 6.62 4.56
CA PHE A 933 21.38 5.55 3.68
C PHE A 933 21.43 4.16 4.33
N GLY A 934 20.64 3.95 5.38
CA GLY A 934 20.60 2.68 6.11
C GLY A 934 19.45 2.60 7.11
N PRO A 935 19.43 1.60 8.01
CA PRO A 935 18.28 1.32 8.87
C PRO A 935 18.28 2.23 10.11
N VAL A 936 18.32 3.55 9.88
CA VAL A 936 18.38 4.60 10.91
C VAL A 936 17.21 5.56 10.71
N MET A 937 16.25 5.50 11.63
CA MET A 937 15.12 6.43 11.67
C MET A 937 15.35 7.49 12.74
N HIS A 938 15.09 8.74 12.41
CA HIS A 938 15.08 9.85 13.35
C HIS A 938 13.64 10.18 13.75
N VAL A 939 13.43 10.58 15.00
CA VAL A 939 12.11 10.99 15.50
C VAL A 939 12.20 12.42 16.01
N ILE A 940 11.22 13.24 15.62
CA ILE A 940 11.06 14.62 16.08
C ILE A 940 9.64 14.79 16.60
N ARG A 941 9.49 15.42 17.77
CA ARG A 941 8.18 15.81 18.30
C ARG A 941 7.83 17.21 17.82
N TYR A 942 6.55 17.46 17.52
CA TYR A 942 6.07 18.80 17.18
C TYR A 942 4.72 19.10 17.83
N LYS A 943 4.46 20.38 18.11
CA LYS A 943 3.12 20.82 18.54
C LYS A 943 2.23 21.02 17.33
N ARG A 944 0.92 20.74 17.45
CA ARG A 944 -0.01 20.90 16.31
C ARG A 944 0.05 22.29 15.66
N SER A 945 0.24 23.34 16.45
CA SER A 945 0.39 24.73 15.97
C SER A 945 1.67 24.98 15.15
N GLU A 946 2.66 24.10 15.26
CA GLU A 946 3.94 24.15 14.54
C GLU A 946 3.91 23.38 13.22
N LEU A 947 2.78 22.78 12.80
CA LEU A 947 2.68 22.11 11.51
C LEU A 947 3.19 22.97 10.32
N PRO A 948 2.88 24.29 10.23
CA PRO A 948 3.45 25.12 9.16
C PRO A 948 4.98 25.20 9.21
N LYS A 949 5.56 25.22 10.42
CA LYS A 949 7.01 25.21 10.63
C LYS A 949 7.61 23.88 10.20
N VAL A 950 6.99 22.75 10.54
CA VAL A 950 7.44 21.40 10.12
C VAL A 950 7.50 21.29 8.60
N ILE A 951 6.46 21.73 7.89
CA ILE A 951 6.46 21.75 6.42
C ILE A 951 7.56 22.68 5.89
N GLY A 952 7.75 23.84 6.53
CA GLY A 952 8.84 24.76 6.21
C GLY A 952 10.22 24.13 6.37
N GLU A 953 10.47 23.37 7.44
CA GLU A 953 11.72 22.64 7.68
C GLU A 953 11.96 21.55 6.62
N ILE A 954 10.93 20.76 6.30
CA ILE A 954 11.02 19.73 5.24
C ILE A 954 11.42 20.37 3.91
N ASN A 955 10.73 21.44 3.51
CA ASN A 955 11.04 22.16 2.28
C ASN A 955 12.45 22.80 2.32
N ALA A 956 12.86 23.33 3.47
CA ALA A 956 14.17 23.98 3.67
C ALA A 956 15.35 23.00 3.64
N SER A 957 15.14 21.69 3.87
CA SER A 957 16.17 20.67 3.68
C SER A 957 16.74 20.68 2.25
N GLY A 958 15.94 21.16 1.29
CA GLY A 958 16.21 21.18 -0.13
C GLY A 958 15.99 19.84 -0.81
N PHE A 959 15.67 18.78 -0.07
CA PHE A 959 15.21 17.50 -0.64
C PHE A 959 13.69 17.51 -0.83
N GLY A 960 13.19 16.59 -1.64
CA GLY A 960 11.78 16.54 -1.99
C GLY A 960 11.38 15.25 -2.69
N LEU A 961 11.79 14.09 -2.16
CA LEU A 961 11.52 12.78 -2.77
C LEU A 961 10.21 12.14 -2.29
N THR A 962 10.16 11.61 -1.06
CA THR A 962 8.93 11.03 -0.47
C THR A 962 8.49 11.72 0.83
N LEU A 963 7.17 11.81 1.02
CA LEU A 963 6.53 12.33 2.24
C LEU A 963 5.34 11.44 2.63
N GLY A 964 5.33 10.98 3.87
CA GLY A 964 4.18 10.30 4.47
C GLY A 964 3.30 11.28 5.25
N VAL A 965 1.99 11.09 5.19
CA VAL A 965 1.02 11.82 6.00
C VAL A 965 0.06 10.81 6.62
N HIS A 966 0.09 10.67 7.94
CA HIS A 966 -0.95 9.99 8.68
C HIS A 966 -1.87 11.03 9.33
N SER A 967 -3.11 11.04 8.88
CA SER A 967 -4.20 11.89 9.40
C SER A 967 -5.53 11.40 8.86
N ARG A 968 -6.59 11.55 9.65
CA ARG A 968 -7.99 11.33 9.24
C ARG A 968 -8.72 12.63 8.91
N ILE A 969 -8.02 13.76 8.98
CA ILE A 969 -8.56 15.10 8.74
C ILE A 969 -8.14 15.55 7.36
N ASP A 970 -9.09 15.66 6.44
CA ASP A 970 -8.81 16.02 5.05
C ASP A 970 -8.20 17.43 4.99
N GLU A 971 -8.69 18.37 5.81
CA GLU A 971 -8.11 19.72 5.93
C GLU A 971 -6.61 19.69 6.29
N THR A 972 -6.16 18.75 7.13
CA THR A 972 -4.74 18.58 7.46
C THR A 972 -3.97 18.01 6.26
N ILE A 973 -4.52 16.99 5.60
CA ILE A 973 -3.93 16.37 4.41
C ILE A 973 -3.77 17.41 3.29
N ASP A 974 -4.83 18.16 3.00
CA ASP A 974 -4.86 19.22 1.98
C ASP A 974 -3.90 20.35 2.34
N PHE A 975 -3.83 20.73 3.62
CA PHE A 975 -2.89 21.76 4.09
C PHE A 975 -1.43 21.35 3.84
N ILE A 976 -1.07 20.09 4.11
CA ILE A 976 0.27 19.55 3.91
C ILE A 976 0.56 19.41 2.42
N THR A 977 -0.30 18.69 1.67
CA THR A 977 -0.08 18.37 0.25
C THR A 977 -0.01 19.61 -0.65
N SER A 978 -0.75 20.67 -0.32
CA SER A 978 -0.70 21.94 -1.06
C SER A 978 0.57 22.78 -0.82
N ARG A 979 1.32 22.51 0.26
CA ARG A 979 2.48 23.30 0.69
C ARG A 979 3.80 22.54 0.68
N ALA A 980 3.76 21.22 0.68
CA ALA A 980 4.95 20.38 0.59
C ALA A 980 5.57 20.48 -0.80
N HIS A 981 6.89 20.65 -0.83
CA HIS A 981 7.70 20.60 -2.04
C HIS A 981 8.32 19.21 -2.21
N VAL A 982 7.46 18.21 -2.49
CA VAL A 982 7.82 16.79 -2.52
C VAL A 982 7.18 16.10 -3.72
N GLY A 983 7.95 15.26 -4.42
CA GLY A 983 7.53 14.59 -5.65
C GLY A 983 6.52 13.45 -5.43
N ASN A 984 6.63 12.67 -4.35
CA ASN A 984 5.71 11.57 -4.04
C ASN A 984 5.16 11.70 -2.62
N ILE A 985 3.85 11.87 -2.48
CA ILE A 985 3.17 11.98 -1.18
C ILE A 985 2.25 10.79 -0.98
N TYR A 986 2.37 10.14 0.18
CA TYR A 986 1.59 8.96 0.56
C TYR A 986 0.77 9.26 1.81
N VAL A 987 -0.53 8.98 1.75
CA VAL A 987 -1.48 9.28 2.83
C VAL A 987 -2.01 7.98 3.44
N ASN A 988 -1.85 7.84 4.76
CA ASN A 988 -2.28 6.70 5.57
C ASN A 988 -1.76 5.33 5.06
N ARG A 989 -0.48 5.31 4.67
CA ARG A 989 0.26 4.12 4.22
C ARG A 989 1.76 4.38 4.31
N ASN A 990 2.56 3.32 4.13
CA ASN A 990 4.01 3.41 3.94
C ASN A 990 4.42 4.31 2.74
N ILE A 991 5.67 4.76 2.74
CA ILE A 991 6.21 5.71 1.73
C ILE A 991 7.17 5.06 0.73
N VAL A 992 7.19 3.73 0.67
CA VAL A 992 8.12 2.92 -0.12
C VAL A 992 7.36 2.04 -1.12
N GLY A 993 8.06 1.53 -2.14
CA GLY A 993 7.46 0.61 -3.13
C GLY A 993 6.51 1.31 -4.11
N ALA A 994 6.94 2.45 -4.66
CA ALA A 994 6.21 3.12 -5.73
C ALA A 994 6.02 2.18 -6.93
N VAL A 995 4.82 2.12 -7.48
CA VAL A 995 4.48 1.23 -8.59
C VAL A 995 4.49 2.02 -9.90
N VAL A 996 5.21 1.50 -10.90
CA VAL A 996 5.36 2.10 -12.24
C VAL A 996 3.99 2.36 -12.88
N GLY A 997 3.77 3.56 -13.41
CA GLY A 997 2.51 3.98 -14.03
C GLY A 997 1.37 4.28 -13.03
N VAL A 998 1.54 3.97 -11.74
CA VAL A 998 0.54 4.22 -10.68
C VAL A 998 0.98 5.34 -9.75
N GLN A 999 2.22 5.29 -9.26
CA GLN A 999 2.88 6.37 -8.54
C GLN A 999 4.20 6.71 -9.24
N PRO A 1000 4.18 7.39 -10.40
CA PRO A 1000 5.38 7.87 -11.07
C PRO A 1000 6.38 8.44 -10.05
N PHE A 1001 7.61 7.94 -10.10
CA PHE A 1001 8.55 8.10 -9.01
C PHE A 1001 9.68 9.06 -9.38
N GLY A 1002 9.94 10.02 -8.49
CA GLY A 1002 11.00 11.01 -8.67
C GLY A 1002 10.74 12.26 -7.84
N GLY A 1003 11.81 12.95 -7.44
CA GLY A 1003 11.74 14.08 -6.52
C GLY A 1003 11.83 15.45 -7.17
N GLU A 1004 11.85 16.48 -6.32
CA GLU A 1004 12.27 17.84 -6.68
C GLU A 1004 13.43 18.32 -5.80
N GLY A 1005 14.10 19.40 -6.21
CA GLY A 1005 15.23 19.98 -5.50
C GLY A 1005 16.49 19.12 -5.59
N LYS A 1006 17.11 18.84 -4.44
CA LYS A 1006 18.29 17.96 -4.30
C LYS A 1006 17.99 16.49 -4.56
N SER A 1007 16.71 16.12 -4.67
CA SER A 1007 16.25 14.74 -4.88
C SER A 1007 16.12 14.34 -6.35
N GLY A 1008 16.17 15.30 -7.26
CA GLY A 1008 16.31 14.97 -8.67
C GLY A 1008 15.93 16.09 -9.61
N THR A 1009 16.27 15.90 -10.88
CA THR A 1009 15.90 16.81 -11.95
C THR A 1009 14.48 16.54 -12.47
N GLY A 1010 14.02 15.29 -12.34
CA GLY A 1010 12.95 14.73 -13.15
C GLY A 1010 13.35 14.61 -14.63
N PRO A 1011 12.42 14.21 -15.51
CA PRO A 1011 11.04 13.80 -15.20
C PRO A 1011 10.98 12.48 -14.42
N LYS A 1012 9.82 12.16 -13.85
CA LYS A 1012 9.61 10.96 -13.04
C LYS A 1012 9.78 9.67 -13.83
N ALA A 1013 10.52 8.72 -13.27
CA ALA A 1013 10.56 7.35 -13.78
C ALA A 1013 9.18 6.71 -13.68
N GLY A 1014 8.81 5.90 -14.69
CA GLY A 1014 7.49 5.28 -14.77
C GLY A 1014 6.34 6.29 -14.92
N GLY A 1015 6.65 7.50 -15.38
CA GLY A 1015 5.69 8.56 -15.68
C GLY A 1015 5.67 8.99 -17.14
N PRO A 1016 4.65 9.75 -17.55
CA PRO A 1016 4.36 10.06 -18.96
C PRO A 1016 5.36 11.03 -19.60
N LEU A 1017 6.15 11.77 -18.81
CA LEU A 1017 7.14 12.74 -19.31
C LEU A 1017 8.54 12.13 -19.52
N TYR A 1018 8.79 10.92 -19.04
CA TYR A 1018 10.14 10.35 -19.00
C TYR A 1018 10.76 10.18 -20.38
N LEU A 1019 10.04 9.55 -21.31
CA LEU A 1019 10.51 9.29 -22.67
C LEU A 1019 10.73 10.58 -23.47
N LYS A 1020 9.98 11.64 -23.17
CA LYS A 1020 10.10 12.94 -23.84
C LYS A 1020 11.47 13.57 -23.61
N ARG A 1021 12.10 13.33 -22.45
CA ARG A 1021 13.44 13.83 -22.15
C ARG A 1021 14.55 13.11 -22.94
N LEU A 1022 14.22 11.95 -23.52
CA LEU A 1022 15.11 11.10 -24.31
C LEU A 1022 14.88 11.23 -25.83
N GLN A 1023 14.18 12.28 -26.24
CA GLN A 1023 13.80 12.58 -27.61
C GLN A 1023 14.21 14.02 -27.98
N ARG A 1024 14.58 14.24 -29.24
CA ARG A 1024 14.82 15.58 -29.79
C ARG A 1024 13.49 16.22 -30.16
N ASN A 1025 13.31 17.49 -29.81
CA ASN A 1025 12.11 18.29 -30.13
C ASN A 1025 10.81 17.61 -29.72
N ALA A 1026 10.80 16.95 -28.55
CA ALA A 1026 9.66 16.20 -28.07
C ALA A 1026 8.44 17.11 -27.84
N VAL A 1027 7.30 16.71 -28.40
CA VAL A 1027 6.00 17.36 -28.22
C VAL A 1027 5.06 16.50 -27.38
N LEU A 1028 4.16 17.14 -26.64
CA LEU A 1028 3.08 16.46 -25.92
C LEU A 1028 2.05 15.92 -26.91
N ALA A 1029 1.52 14.72 -26.65
CA ALA A 1029 0.57 14.06 -27.54
C ALA A 1029 -0.85 14.67 -27.48
N SER A 1030 -1.23 15.24 -26.33
CA SER A 1030 -2.50 15.92 -26.11
C SER A 1030 -2.28 17.42 -25.91
N THR A 1031 -3.23 18.22 -26.40
CA THR A 1031 -3.31 19.67 -26.10
C THR A 1031 -4.07 19.83 -24.79
N PRO A 1032 -3.42 20.29 -23.69
CA PRO A 1032 -4.11 20.52 -22.43
C PRO A 1032 -5.23 21.55 -22.56
N GLU A 1033 -6.21 21.51 -21.66
CA GLU A 1033 -7.14 22.63 -21.50
C GLU A 1033 -6.38 23.92 -21.21
N ARG A 1034 -6.81 25.03 -21.84
CA ARG A 1034 -6.23 26.34 -21.58
C ARG A 1034 -6.43 26.73 -20.11
N ARG A 1035 -5.34 26.76 -19.35
CA ARG A 1035 -5.28 27.27 -17.98
C ARG A 1035 -4.19 28.32 -17.88
N THR A 1036 -4.59 29.57 -17.66
CA THR A 1036 -3.69 30.73 -17.62
C THR A 1036 -3.66 31.36 -16.24
N THR A 1037 -2.57 32.05 -15.92
CA THR A 1037 -2.45 32.87 -14.71
C THR A 1037 -2.76 34.33 -15.03
N ALA A 1038 -3.23 35.09 -14.04
CA ALA A 1038 -3.51 36.52 -14.23
C ALA A 1038 -2.28 37.31 -14.74
N ALA A 1039 -1.08 36.95 -14.27
CA ALA A 1039 0.16 37.53 -14.76
C ALA A 1039 0.44 37.19 -16.23
N PHE A 1040 0.24 35.93 -16.63
CA PHE A 1040 0.41 35.50 -18.01
C PHE A 1040 -0.59 36.17 -18.95
N ASP A 1041 -1.88 36.23 -18.59
CA ASP A 1041 -2.89 36.89 -19.41
C ASP A 1041 -2.63 38.40 -19.53
N ALA A 1042 -2.17 39.05 -18.45
CA ALA A 1042 -1.76 40.45 -18.48
C ALA A 1042 -0.57 40.68 -19.42
N LEU A 1043 0.43 39.79 -19.41
CA LEU A 1043 1.58 39.86 -20.32
C LEU A 1043 1.16 39.64 -21.78
N ALA A 1044 0.30 38.66 -22.05
CA ALA A 1044 -0.21 38.36 -23.39
C ALA A 1044 -1.02 39.55 -23.95
N ALA A 1045 -1.92 40.13 -23.15
CA ALA A 1045 -2.69 41.31 -23.55
C ALA A 1045 -1.79 42.54 -23.78
N TRP A 1046 -0.82 42.76 -22.89
CA TRP A 1046 0.14 43.86 -23.00
C TRP A 1046 1.02 43.73 -24.25
N SER A 1047 1.58 42.55 -24.51
CA SER A 1047 2.44 42.31 -25.69
C SER A 1047 1.68 42.54 -27.00
N LYS A 1048 0.42 42.09 -27.07
CA LYS A 1048 -0.48 42.36 -28.18
C LYS A 1048 -0.76 43.85 -28.38
N ALA A 1049 -1.05 44.58 -27.29
CA ALA A 1049 -1.30 46.03 -27.35
C ALA A 1049 -0.07 46.83 -27.78
N LYS A 1050 1.13 46.33 -27.52
CA LYS A 1050 2.42 46.93 -27.92
C LYS A 1050 2.89 46.54 -29.32
N GLY A 1051 2.16 45.68 -30.03
CA GLY A 1051 2.56 45.19 -31.36
C GLY A 1051 3.78 44.26 -31.32
N LEU A 1052 4.00 43.56 -30.21
CA LEU A 1052 5.07 42.58 -30.06
C LEU A 1052 4.61 41.22 -30.60
N ASP A 1053 4.47 41.13 -31.93
CA ASP A 1053 3.81 40.00 -32.62
C ASP A 1053 4.42 38.63 -32.29
N THR A 1054 5.74 38.53 -32.19
CA THR A 1054 6.42 37.25 -31.88
C THR A 1054 6.06 36.76 -30.48
N VAL A 1055 6.17 37.63 -29.47
CA VAL A 1055 5.83 37.30 -28.08
C VAL A 1055 4.33 36.98 -27.97
N SER A 1056 3.47 37.75 -28.62
CA SER A 1056 2.02 37.47 -28.62
C SER A 1056 1.70 36.10 -29.21
N LYS A 1057 2.32 35.72 -30.35
CA LYS A 1057 2.12 34.40 -30.98
C LYS A 1057 2.63 33.27 -30.09
N LEU A 1058 3.77 33.45 -29.43
CA LEU A 1058 4.31 32.47 -28.49
C LEU A 1058 3.42 32.35 -27.25
N SER A 1059 2.92 33.45 -26.70
CA SER A 1059 1.93 33.44 -25.62
C SER A 1059 0.66 32.68 -26.03
N ASP A 1060 0.14 32.85 -27.24
CA ASP A 1060 -1.02 32.10 -27.71
C ASP A 1060 -0.74 30.58 -27.76
N LYS A 1061 0.47 30.17 -28.16
CA LYS A 1061 0.89 28.75 -28.12
C LYS A 1061 1.02 28.23 -26.69
N TYR A 1062 1.72 28.97 -25.83
CA TYR A 1062 1.94 28.63 -24.43
C TYR A 1062 0.65 28.46 -23.63
N ALA A 1063 -0.38 29.25 -23.96
CA ALA A 1063 -1.71 29.11 -23.37
C ALA A 1063 -2.32 27.71 -23.60
N HIS A 1064 -1.92 27.01 -24.67
CA HIS A 1064 -2.46 25.71 -25.08
C HIS A 1064 -1.46 24.56 -24.91
N SER A 1065 -0.23 24.81 -24.41
CA SER A 1065 0.78 23.76 -24.18
C SER A 1065 1.19 23.61 -22.72
N SER A 1066 0.76 24.51 -21.84
CA SER A 1066 1.06 24.42 -20.40
C SER A 1066 0.27 23.29 -19.73
N LEU A 1067 0.97 22.49 -18.91
CA LEU A 1067 0.36 21.46 -18.06
C LEU A 1067 -0.06 22.00 -16.69
N LEU A 1068 0.20 23.27 -16.38
CA LEU A 1068 -0.01 23.81 -15.03
C LEU A 1068 -1.43 23.58 -14.50
N GLY A 1069 -1.51 23.02 -13.30
CA GLY A 1069 -2.76 22.77 -12.59
C GLY A 1069 -3.57 21.61 -13.17
N SER A 1070 -3.06 20.87 -14.17
CA SER A 1070 -3.69 19.63 -14.62
C SER A 1070 -3.41 18.50 -13.64
N THR A 1071 -4.40 17.62 -13.46
CA THR A 1071 -4.33 16.45 -12.57
C THR A 1071 -4.95 15.27 -13.29
N THR A 1072 -4.27 14.14 -13.27
CA THR A 1072 -4.73 12.87 -13.86
C THR A 1072 -4.90 11.83 -12.76
N VAL A 1073 -6.00 11.08 -12.78
CA VAL A 1073 -6.18 9.89 -11.94
C VAL A 1073 -5.49 8.73 -12.65
N LEU A 1074 -4.59 8.05 -11.95
CA LEU A 1074 -3.85 6.91 -12.48
C LEU A 1074 -4.54 5.59 -12.08
N PRO A 1075 -4.57 4.59 -12.98
CA PRO A 1075 -5.14 3.28 -12.66
C PRO A 1075 -4.32 2.63 -11.54
N GLY A 1076 -4.97 1.87 -10.66
CA GLY A 1076 -4.30 1.25 -9.52
C GLY A 1076 -5.19 0.23 -8.80
N PRO A 1077 -4.70 -0.38 -7.72
CA PRO A 1077 -5.47 -1.37 -6.96
C PRO A 1077 -6.68 -0.71 -6.30
N THR A 1078 -7.70 -1.52 -6.04
CA THR A 1078 -8.86 -1.09 -5.26
C THR A 1078 -8.44 -0.64 -3.86
N GLY A 1079 -9.17 0.31 -3.30
CA GLY A 1079 -8.86 0.84 -1.97
C GLY A 1079 -7.67 1.80 -1.95
N GLU A 1080 -7.28 2.32 -3.12
CA GLU A 1080 -6.31 3.38 -3.28
C GLU A 1080 -6.81 4.42 -4.30
N ARG A 1081 -6.46 5.68 -4.08
CA ARG A 1081 -6.61 6.74 -5.07
C ARG A 1081 -5.23 7.30 -5.41
N ASN A 1082 -4.85 7.19 -6.69
CA ASN A 1082 -3.57 7.61 -7.20
C ASN A 1082 -3.77 8.75 -8.20
N THR A 1083 -3.10 9.89 -7.97
CA THR A 1083 -3.20 11.06 -8.86
C THR A 1083 -1.83 11.64 -9.16
N LEU A 1084 -1.65 12.08 -10.39
CA LEU A 1084 -0.48 12.84 -10.84
C LEU A 1084 -0.90 14.28 -11.17
N SER A 1085 -0.34 15.24 -10.45
CA SER A 1085 -0.59 16.67 -10.67
C SER A 1085 0.65 17.36 -11.23
N PHE A 1086 0.44 18.36 -12.08
CA PHE A 1086 1.50 19.18 -12.65
C PHE A 1086 1.45 20.58 -12.03
N THR A 1087 2.45 20.91 -11.23
CA THR A 1087 2.51 22.17 -10.46
C THR A 1087 3.66 23.06 -10.91
N SER A 1088 3.66 24.32 -10.48
CA SER A 1088 4.81 25.22 -10.67
C SER A 1088 6.07 24.65 -9.98
N ARG A 1089 7.24 24.86 -10.59
CA ARG A 1089 8.56 24.56 -9.98
C ARG A 1089 9.02 25.64 -8.99
N GLY A 1090 8.22 26.70 -8.81
CA GLY A 1090 8.53 27.83 -7.95
C GLY A 1090 9.15 28.96 -8.76
N ALA A 1091 10.47 28.91 -8.98
CA ALA A 1091 11.22 29.97 -9.65
C ALA A 1091 12.05 29.44 -10.84
N VAL A 1092 12.14 30.27 -11.89
CA VAL A 1092 12.89 29.98 -13.11
C VAL A 1092 13.82 31.16 -13.40
N LEU A 1093 15.11 30.88 -13.56
CA LEU A 1093 16.08 31.88 -13.97
C LEU A 1093 15.86 32.23 -15.46
N CYS A 1094 15.78 33.51 -15.78
CA CYS A 1094 15.66 34.06 -17.13
C CYS A 1094 16.90 34.92 -17.42
N ALA A 1095 17.76 34.43 -18.30
CA ALA A 1095 18.99 35.11 -18.70
C ALA A 1095 18.95 35.40 -20.20
N ALA A 1096 18.92 36.68 -20.57
CA ALA A 1096 18.85 37.14 -21.96
C ALA A 1096 19.66 38.41 -22.19
N SER A 1097 20.20 38.54 -23.39
CA SER A 1097 20.88 39.70 -23.95
C SER A 1097 19.96 40.61 -24.79
N THR A 1098 18.81 40.10 -25.22
CA THR A 1098 17.81 40.87 -25.99
C THR A 1098 16.45 40.94 -25.28
N GLN A 1099 15.74 42.06 -25.45
CA GLN A 1099 14.40 42.24 -24.86
C GLN A 1099 13.37 41.22 -25.38
N PRO A 1100 13.27 40.90 -26.69
CA PRO A 1100 12.35 39.88 -27.18
C PRO A 1100 12.59 38.50 -26.57
N ALA A 1101 13.85 38.06 -26.46
CA ALA A 1101 14.18 36.78 -25.81
C ALA A 1101 13.80 36.79 -24.33
N LEU A 1102 14.08 37.88 -23.60
CA LEU A 1102 13.68 38.00 -22.20
C LEU A 1102 12.16 37.90 -22.02
N LEU A 1103 11.39 38.57 -22.89
CA LEU A 1103 9.93 38.52 -22.85
C LEU A 1103 9.38 37.13 -23.18
N ASN A 1104 10.01 36.39 -24.11
CA ASN A 1104 9.68 34.98 -24.37
C ASN A 1104 9.91 34.11 -23.12
N GLN A 1105 11.07 34.25 -22.47
CA GLN A 1105 11.40 33.51 -21.24
C GLN A 1105 10.40 33.81 -20.10
N ILE A 1106 10.07 35.10 -19.90
CA ILE A 1106 9.08 35.53 -18.91
C ILE A 1106 7.69 34.96 -19.24
N ALA A 1107 7.29 34.96 -20.52
CA ALA A 1107 6.02 34.38 -20.94
C ALA A 1107 5.95 32.87 -20.62
N ALA A 1108 7.01 32.11 -20.91
CA ALA A 1108 7.08 30.68 -20.60
C ALA A 1108 7.05 30.41 -19.08
N ALA A 1109 7.80 31.19 -18.29
CA ALA A 1109 7.78 31.08 -16.84
C ALA A 1109 6.38 31.36 -16.26
N MET A 1110 5.70 32.40 -16.74
CA MET A 1110 4.36 32.78 -16.26
C MET A 1110 3.26 31.81 -16.73
N ALA A 1111 3.37 31.25 -17.94
CA ALA A 1111 2.47 30.22 -18.46
C ALA A 1111 2.45 28.97 -17.57
N THR A 1112 3.56 28.71 -16.88
CA THR A 1112 3.76 27.57 -15.99
C THR A 1112 3.71 27.95 -14.50
N GLY A 1113 3.25 29.17 -14.19
CA GLY A 1113 3.02 29.62 -12.82
C GLY A 1113 4.31 29.83 -12.02
N ASN A 1114 5.45 29.90 -12.69
CA ASN A 1114 6.75 30.16 -12.08
C ASN A 1114 6.97 31.67 -11.87
N GLN A 1115 7.83 32.02 -10.93
CA GLN A 1115 8.38 33.36 -10.77
C GLN A 1115 9.61 33.50 -11.68
N ALA A 1116 9.73 34.61 -12.39
CA ALA A 1116 10.89 34.87 -13.25
C ALA A 1116 11.99 35.56 -12.43
N LEU A 1117 13.16 34.93 -12.32
CA LEU A 1117 14.34 35.53 -11.71
C LEU A 1117 15.23 36.08 -12.83
N VAL A 1118 15.47 37.39 -12.86
CA VAL A 1118 16.18 38.08 -13.95
C VAL A 1118 17.53 38.57 -13.43
N LEU A 1119 18.62 38.25 -14.15
CA LEU A 1119 19.98 38.70 -13.82
C LEU A 1119 20.18 40.17 -14.17
N GLU A 1120 21.02 40.90 -13.41
CA GLU A 1120 21.29 42.34 -13.53
C GLU A 1120 21.95 42.78 -14.85
N SER A 1121 22.45 41.85 -15.65
CA SER A 1121 22.80 42.11 -17.06
C SER A 1121 21.60 42.33 -17.99
N SER A 1122 20.39 41.94 -17.55
CA SER A 1122 19.12 41.98 -18.29
C SER A 1122 18.02 42.97 -17.82
N PRO A 1123 18.07 43.75 -16.70
CA PRO A 1123 16.96 44.60 -16.27
C PRO A 1123 16.77 45.84 -17.15
N ALA A 1124 17.83 46.30 -17.82
CA ALA A 1124 17.70 47.33 -18.86
C ALA A 1124 16.83 46.87 -20.04
N LEU A 1125 16.60 45.55 -20.16
CA LEU A 1125 15.72 44.94 -21.17
C LEU A 1125 14.27 44.79 -20.67
N LEU A 1126 13.98 45.07 -19.39
CA LEU A 1126 12.62 45.02 -18.86
C LEU A 1126 11.87 46.31 -19.22
N PRO A 1127 10.73 46.21 -19.94
CA PRO A 1127 9.93 47.39 -20.25
C PRO A 1127 9.41 48.09 -18.98
N ALA A 1128 9.60 49.40 -18.89
CA ALA A 1128 9.19 50.19 -17.72
C ALA A 1128 7.67 50.17 -17.47
N ASP A 1129 6.89 49.92 -18.53
CA ASP A 1129 5.43 49.93 -18.54
C ASP A 1129 4.80 48.53 -18.51
N LEU A 1130 5.54 47.51 -18.07
CA LEU A 1130 4.96 46.18 -17.79
C LEU A 1130 3.78 46.29 -16.80
N PRO A 1131 2.73 45.47 -16.95
CA PRO A 1131 1.60 45.44 -16.01
C PRO A 1131 2.05 45.08 -14.58
N ALA A 1132 1.37 45.60 -13.55
CA ALA A 1132 1.69 45.33 -12.15
C ALA A 1132 1.68 43.82 -11.83
N ALA A 1133 0.66 43.09 -12.30
CA ALA A 1133 0.55 41.64 -12.14
C ALA A 1133 1.74 40.85 -12.73
N VAL A 1134 2.42 41.42 -13.73
CA VAL A 1134 3.64 40.85 -14.34
C VAL A 1134 4.86 41.22 -13.49
N LYS A 1135 4.99 42.49 -13.11
CA LYS A 1135 6.10 43.01 -12.28
C LYS A 1135 6.19 42.29 -10.93
N ASP A 1136 5.06 42.02 -10.28
CA ASP A 1136 5.01 41.31 -8.99
C ASP A 1136 5.52 39.86 -9.07
N ARG A 1137 5.67 39.32 -10.29
CA ARG A 1137 6.17 37.97 -10.57
C ARG A 1137 7.59 37.96 -11.14
N ILE A 1138 8.25 39.11 -11.18
CA ILE A 1138 9.65 39.27 -11.60
C ILE A 1138 10.49 39.67 -10.39
N GLN A 1139 11.61 38.99 -10.20
CA GLN A 1139 12.60 39.38 -9.19
C GLN A 1139 13.96 39.58 -9.87
N VAL A 1140 14.60 40.72 -9.63
CA VAL A 1140 15.87 41.10 -10.26
C VAL A 1140 17.02 40.96 -9.26
N PHE A 1141 18.17 40.44 -9.70
CA PHE A 1141 19.35 40.23 -8.85
C PHE A 1141 20.66 40.60 -9.54
N SER A 1142 21.62 41.10 -8.76
CA SER A 1142 22.95 41.52 -9.21
C SER A 1142 23.84 40.39 -9.71
N LYS A 1143 23.95 39.31 -8.93
CA LYS A 1143 24.79 38.15 -9.27
C LYS A 1143 24.04 36.85 -9.03
N LEU A 1144 24.44 35.79 -9.75
CA LEU A 1144 23.91 34.44 -9.56
C LEU A 1144 24.04 33.93 -8.13
N ASN A 1145 25.08 34.36 -7.41
CA ASN A 1145 25.33 34.01 -6.01
C ASN A 1145 24.47 34.81 -5.02
N ASP A 1146 23.88 35.93 -5.46
CA ASP A 1146 23.01 36.78 -4.62
C ASP A 1146 21.56 36.26 -4.62
N VAL A 1147 21.26 35.22 -5.42
CA VAL A 1147 19.94 34.63 -5.53
C VAL A 1147 19.69 33.72 -4.31
N ASN A 1148 19.12 34.30 -3.25
CA ASN A 1148 18.62 33.55 -2.09
C ASN A 1148 17.46 32.58 -2.43
N ALA A 1149 16.85 32.71 -3.61
CA ALA A 1149 15.77 31.85 -4.09
C ALA A 1149 16.32 30.55 -4.69
N GLY A 1150 15.86 29.40 -4.21
CA GLY A 1150 16.13 28.11 -4.84
C GLY A 1150 15.41 28.00 -6.19
N PHE A 1151 16.16 27.89 -7.28
CA PHE A 1151 15.62 27.58 -8.61
C PHE A 1151 16.30 26.32 -9.17
N GLN A 1152 15.56 25.59 -10.00
CA GLN A 1152 15.99 24.30 -10.58
C GLN A 1152 16.07 24.33 -12.10
N ILE A 1153 15.53 25.39 -12.73
CA ILE A 1153 15.53 25.57 -14.18
C ILE A 1153 16.08 26.95 -14.52
N ALA A 1154 16.88 27.02 -15.57
CA ALA A 1154 17.34 28.26 -16.18
C ALA A 1154 17.01 28.28 -17.67
N LEU A 1155 16.27 29.30 -18.08
CA LEU A 1155 16.09 29.68 -19.47
C LEU A 1155 17.21 30.64 -19.85
N VAL A 1156 18.06 30.23 -20.78
CA VAL A 1156 19.26 31.00 -21.16
C VAL A 1156 19.21 31.26 -22.66
N GLU A 1157 19.37 32.52 -23.07
CA GLU A 1157 19.49 32.84 -24.49
C GLU A 1157 20.74 32.15 -25.06
N SER A 1158 20.64 31.54 -26.24
CA SER A 1158 21.71 30.69 -26.79
C SER A 1158 23.08 31.39 -26.83
N SER A 1159 23.12 32.71 -27.04
CA SER A 1159 24.34 33.53 -27.03
C SER A 1159 25.08 33.56 -25.68
N LEU A 1160 24.36 33.37 -24.57
CA LEU A 1160 24.87 33.38 -23.19
C LEU A 1160 25.10 31.96 -22.62
N SER A 1161 24.65 30.94 -23.33
CA SER A 1161 24.59 29.57 -22.83
C SER A 1161 25.98 29.01 -22.50
N ALA A 1162 26.97 29.26 -23.36
CA ALA A 1162 28.33 28.75 -23.18
C ALA A 1162 29.03 29.30 -21.91
N SER A 1163 28.77 30.55 -21.52
CA SER A 1163 29.35 31.15 -20.31
C SER A 1163 28.57 30.78 -19.05
N LEU A 1164 27.23 30.75 -19.11
CA LEU A 1164 26.39 30.54 -17.94
C LEU A 1164 26.24 29.08 -17.53
N ARG A 1165 26.32 28.10 -18.46
CA ARG A 1165 26.19 26.67 -18.12
C ARG A 1165 27.20 26.21 -17.07
N PRO A 1166 28.52 26.47 -17.20
CA PRO A 1166 29.49 26.08 -16.17
C PRO A 1166 29.26 26.78 -14.83
N GLU A 1167 28.87 28.06 -14.83
CA GLU A 1167 28.58 28.81 -13.61
C GLU A 1167 27.37 28.24 -12.86
N LEU A 1168 26.29 27.91 -13.59
CA LEU A 1168 25.09 27.30 -13.03
C LEU A 1168 25.37 25.90 -12.46
N ALA A 1169 26.19 25.09 -13.15
CA ALA A 1169 26.57 23.77 -12.67
C ALA A 1169 27.57 23.78 -11.50
N ALA A 1170 28.27 24.90 -11.28
CA ALA A 1170 29.17 25.07 -10.15
C ALA A 1170 28.43 25.36 -8.82
N ARG A 1171 27.14 25.72 -8.88
CA ARG A 1171 26.31 25.98 -7.70
C ARG A 1171 26.16 24.73 -6.83
N ASP A 1172 26.13 24.95 -5.53
CA ASP A 1172 25.73 23.93 -4.55
C ASP A 1172 24.20 23.81 -4.48
N GLY A 1173 23.71 22.65 -4.01
CA GLY A 1173 22.28 22.39 -3.84
C GLY A 1173 21.65 21.61 -4.99
N ALA A 1174 20.45 22.01 -5.40
CA ALA A 1174 19.71 21.36 -6.48
C ALA A 1174 20.40 21.54 -7.83
N LEU A 1175 20.36 20.52 -8.69
CA LEU A 1175 20.89 20.61 -10.04
C LEU A 1175 20.03 21.57 -10.86
N VAL A 1176 20.67 22.50 -11.58
CA VAL A 1176 19.97 23.46 -12.45
C VAL A 1176 19.94 22.91 -13.88
N SER A 1177 18.75 22.56 -14.38
CA SER A 1177 18.57 22.23 -15.79
C SER A 1177 18.56 23.50 -16.63
N VAL A 1178 19.46 23.58 -17.61
CA VAL A 1178 19.51 24.70 -18.56
C VAL A 1178 18.70 24.36 -19.81
N ILE A 1179 17.88 25.31 -20.25
CA ILE A 1179 17.12 25.26 -21.50
C ILE A 1179 17.58 26.43 -22.35
N ASP A 1180 18.11 26.11 -23.54
CA ASP A 1180 18.44 27.15 -24.52
C ASP A 1180 17.15 27.77 -25.06
N SER A 1181 17.19 29.09 -25.26
CA SER A 1181 16.05 29.89 -25.72
C SER A 1181 16.51 30.96 -26.71
N SER A 1182 15.55 31.46 -27.48
CA SER A 1182 15.72 32.57 -28.43
C SER A 1182 14.47 33.46 -28.41
N ASP A 1183 14.43 34.48 -29.25
CA ASP A 1183 13.29 35.39 -29.35
C ASP A 1183 12.08 34.81 -30.09
N ASP A 1184 12.26 33.81 -30.95
CA ASP A 1184 11.20 33.24 -31.80
C ASP A 1184 10.92 31.74 -31.57
N SER A 1185 11.79 31.02 -30.87
CA SER A 1185 11.61 29.59 -30.57
C SER A 1185 10.66 29.32 -29.40
N GLU A 1186 9.81 28.30 -29.55
CA GLU A 1186 8.96 27.80 -28.47
C GLU A 1186 9.78 27.09 -27.38
N ILE A 1187 9.54 27.47 -26.12
CA ILE A 1187 10.14 26.83 -24.95
C ILE A 1187 9.27 25.63 -24.55
N PRO A 1188 9.85 24.43 -24.35
CA PRO A 1188 9.10 23.23 -23.97
C PRO A 1188 8.56 23.33 -22.53
N LEU A 1189 7.33 23.83 -22.38
CA LEU A 1189 6.72 24.14 -21.08
C LEU A 1189 6.61 22.94 -20.13
N TRP A 1190 6.54 21.72 -20.65
CA TRP A 1190 6.53 20.51 -19.83
C TRP A 1190 7.82 20.33 -18.99
N ARG A 1191 8.95 20.97 -19.39
CA ARG A 1191 10.19 21.01 -18.59
C ARG A 1191 10.13 22.02 -17.44
N LEU A 1192 9.14 22.91 -17.42
CA LEU A 1192 8.99 24.00 -16.44
C LEU A 1192 7.95 23.70 -15.35
N VAL A 1193 7.32 22.52 -15.38
CA VAL A 1193 6.41 22.05 -14.33
C VAL A 1193 7.08 20.95 -13.49
N ALA A 1194 6.63 20.83 -12.24
CA ALA A 1194 6.94 19.73 -11.35
C ALA A 1194 5.82 18.69 -11.41
N GLU A 1195 6.18 17.42 -11.45
CA GLU A 1195 5.24 16.32 -11.33
C GLU A 1195 5.08 15.95 -9.84
N ARG A 1196 3.85 15.86 -9.35
CA ARG A 1196 3.55 15.46 -7.96
C ARG A 1196 2.56 14.32 -7.92
N ALA A 1197 3.04 13.16 -7.48
CA ALA A 1197 2.22 11.99 -7.26
C ALA A 1197 1.64 12.02 -5.86
N LEU A 1198 0.32 11.85 -5.74
CA LEU A 1198 -0.40 11.72 -4.48
C LEU A 1198 -1.09 10.35 -4.47
N CYS A 1199 -0.77 9.55 -3.45
CA CYS A 1199 -1.32 8.23 -3.24
C CYS A 1199 -2.06 8.20 -1.90
N VAL A 1200 -3.37 7.97 -1.93
CA VAL A 1200 -4.22 7.94 -0.74
C VAL A 1200 -4.74 6.53 -0.51
N ASN A 1201 -4.45 5.97 0.66
CA ASN A 1201 -5.08 4.74 1.12
C ASN A 1201 -6.52 5.03 1.54
N THR A 1202 -7.49 4.70 0.68
CA THR A 1202 -8.91 4.97 0.97
C THR A 1202 -9.52 3.92 1.90
N THR A 1203 -8.80 2.86 2.25
CA THR A 1203 -9.23 1.82 3.20
C THR A 1203 -8.68 1.99 4.61
N ALA A 1204 -7.96 3.08 4.90
CA ALA A 1204 -7.32 3.32 6.20
C ALA A 1204 -8.32 3.36 7.37
N ALA A 1205 -9.59 3.66 7.09
CA ALA A 1205 -10.68 3.64 8.08
C ALA A 1205 -11.13 2.21 8.47
N GLY A 1206 -10.70 1.16 7.77
CA GLY A 1206 -11.04 -0.23 8.08
C GLY A 1206 -11.88 -0.96 7.02
N GLY A 1207 -12.08 -0.36 5.84
CA GLY A 1207 -12.55 -1.06 4.64
C GLY A 1207 -12.89 -0.15 3.47
N ASN A 1208 -13.47 -0.70 2.42
CA ASN A 1208 -13.54 -0.08 1.09
C ASN A 1208 -14.96 0.28 0.64
N ALA A 1209 -15.31 1.57 0.72
CA ALA A 1209 -16.63 2.07 0.34
C ALA A 1209 -17.02 1.79 -1.13
N SER A 1210 -16.07 1.86 -2.08
CA SER A 1210 -16.39 1.63 -3.50
C SER A 1210 -16.73 0.17 -3.80
N LEU A 1211 -16.12 -0.75 -3.05
CA LEU A 1211 -16.44 -2.17 -3.14
C LEU A 1211 -17.77 -2.52 -2.46
N MET A 1212 -18.19 -1.76 -1.44
CA MET A 1212 -19.48 -1.96 -0.76
C MET A 1212 -20.69 -1.56 -1.60
N THR A 1213 -20.50 -0.68 -2.59
CA THR A 1213 -21.56 -0.20 -3.47
C THR A 1213 -21.71 -1.05 -4.74
N LEU A 1214 -20.79 -2.00 -4.99
CA LEU A 1214 -20.92 -2.94 -6.10
C LEU A 1214 -22.18 -3.79 -5.92
N GLY A 1215 -23.13 -3.63 -6.85
CA GLY A 1215 -24.33 -4.45 -6.95
C GLY A 1215 -24.01 -5.92 -7.25
N ALA A 1216 -24.99 -6.79 -7.04
CA ALA A 1216 -24.87 -8.24 -7.24
C ALA A 1216 -24.73 -8.67 -8.72
#